data_AF-A0A3L7P7P3-F1
#
_entry.id   AF-A0A3L7P7P3-F1
#
_cell.length_a   1.000
_cell.length_b   1.000
_cell.length_c   1.000
_cell.angle_alpha   90.00
_cell.angle_beta   90.00
_cell.angle_gamma   90.00
#
_symmetry.space_group_name_H-M   'P 1'
#
loop_
_entity.id
_entity.type
_entity.pdbx_description
1 polymer ?
#
loop_
_entity_poly.entity_id
_entity_poly.type
_entity_poly.pdbx_seq_one_letter_code
_entity_poly.pdbx_strand_id
1 'polypeptide(L)'
;FDYALTLSGAFAFKGSQLLLDGAVTGATTVGVNATTSFTTGSAGTINASGAFTQNGVGANYLGGNITADSLTFGQPVNLTGAVTMTTGGAVGDNILINNALNGAYDLTLVAGLGNVTLRNVGNIVDLNSIVVSSGAALNLLNAVEAGSFTATITGVATVRGITTAAAGSVSITATAGVSTYSRPIVVGTGGFTLNSSAGTVLISTASPITSAGIVSLTGATGISVGSNLTTADRTVNLVGATTLINDIAVTTGSGAVTFTGTVNGARNLVVNAGGQTEFTSTVGNSTPLSSLTLDGGASAKLGGSVTTVNALTLGDNVTLAANVTLATTNAPITVFGTVNGTTASTQTLGLTAGTGTITLAGALGGATRLGAMTVNSAGNLMAAAITATSLTQSAGTGTSTLDGAVNLTGNLAFTGRNLTINAGVTAGSTVAVVNTGVFTTGAAGDITATGAFTQSGSGGTNILAGDITTTNANVTLAGATQLAGPVAISTGAGAGNILFSNSLNGGQDLTLTGGTGNVSLNGAVGNMTPLGTIQINSAAVTNLANQVNAAAFTQSAGTGATTIRGINTTAAGGINVTATGISVFSRRLNVANGGAITLNATTGTLNLNANTPSVTASNTISLTGATVTIATAVNAGNNAITVTGDSLALTGSLNSGTANTTILTRAAGTAIDLGGAGSGSVLGISAAEVAKVTAGRLVVGSTANTGGISVTDSIALGSLNFSAITGTTINFATNGVLSGSLTTTDVVLTATGAITATGSTEDVVANTLTATAASIGTGASPLRTRVNNLSTNTSSLNGAQYLSQDSAVDALITAADINAGSNTVYLLGGKFVTATGCNILSSVEVRSGATLTGTGSVSGAVNILSGGIFFPGSSTSPYVGTISTGSVTMTSGSTFSTYMGSSNTCGAVSSSGVVALGGATLNITGVAAEVTTGNVFTLLTGTSLTGQFNGLAEAAIFSAGGKNFRINYTTTSVILTVVA
;
A
#
# COMPACT_ATOMS: atom_id res chain seq x y z
N PHE A 1 -54.65 -7.17 91.05
CA PHE A 1 -55.42 -5.91 91.08
C PHE A 1 -56.26 -5.92 89.82
N ASP A 2 -57.53 -6.29 89.97
CA ASP A 2 -58.38 -6.70 88.83
C ASP A 2 -59.17 -5.51 88.26
N TYR A 3 -59.30 -4.44 89.05
CA TYR A 3 -59.94 -3.18 88.68
C TYR A 3 -58.91 -2.05 88.66
N ALA A 4 -59.28 -0.93 88.03
CA ALA A 4 -58.42 0.25 87.94
C ALA A 4 -58.01 0.78 89.34
N LEU A 5 -56.74 1.15 89.47
CA LEU A 5 -56.13 1.72 90.66
C LEU A 5 -55.72 3.17 90.36
N THR A 6 -56.45 4.13 90.92
CA THR A 6 -56.12 5.56 90.85
C THR A 6 -55.40 5.97 92.12
N LEU A 7 -54.20 6.54 91.97
CA LEU A 7 -53.30 6.92 93.06
C LEU A 7 -53.05 8.44 93.03
N SER A 8 -52.56 8.98 94.14
CA SER A 8 -52.15 10.39 94.27
C SER A 8 -50.68 10.56 94.67
N GLY A 9 -49.91 9.46 94.72
CA GLY A 9 -48.53 9.43 95.18
C GLY A 9 -47.75 8.24 94.60
N ALA A 10 -46.62 7.90 95.19
CA ALA A 10 -45.77 6.80 94.71
C ALA A 10 -46.44 5.44 94.92
N PHE A 11 -46.36 4.58 93.90
CA PHE A 11 -46.70 3.16 94.01
C PHE A 11 -45.43 2.34 94.15
N ALA A 12 -45.25 1.68 95.29
CA ALA A 12 -44.13 0.78 95.53
C ALA A 12 -44.63 -0.59 95.96
N PHE A 13 -44.34 -1.62 95.17
CA PHE A 13 -44.65 -3.01 95.50
C PHE A 13 -43.39 -3.77 95.90
N LYS A 14 -43.43 -4.47 97.03
CA LYS A 14 -42.43 -5.44 97.45
C LYS A 14 -43.11 -6.73 97.88
N GLY A 15 -42.88 -7.82 97.16
CA GLY A 15 -43.55 -9.10 97.40
C GLY A 15 -43.12 -10.18 96.41
N SER A 16 -43.78 -11.33 96.42
CA SER A 16 -43.46 -12.42 95.49
C SER A 16 -43.95 -12.11 94.08
N GLN A 17 -45.26 -11.95 93.92
CA GLN A 17 -45.92 -11.71 92.64
C GLN A 17 -46.78 -10.44 92.69
N LEU A 18 -46.71 -9.64 91.63
CA LEU A 18 -47.65 -8.54 91.37
C LEU A 18 -48.37 -8.79 90.05
N LEU A 19 -49.70 -8.90 90.10
CA LEU A 19 -50.58 -8.98 88.94
C LEU A 19 -51.47 -7.73 88.86
N LEU A 20 -51.44 -7.04 87.73
CA LEU A 20 -52.23 -5.85 87.42
C LEU A 20 -53.08 -6.11 86.17
N ASP A 21 -54.36 -6.43 86.35
CA ASP A 21 -55.30 -6.56 85.22
C ASP A 21 -56.09 -5.26 84.99
N GLY A 22 -56.26 -4.44 86.02
CA GLY A 22 -56.79 -3.08 85.90
C GLY A 22 -55.70 -2.01 85.75
N ALA A 23 -56.05 -0.89 85.14
CA ALA A 23 -55.11 0.21 84.89
C ALA A 23 -54.63 0.89 86.18
N VAL A 24 -53.33 1.20 86.27
CA VAL A 24 -52.74 2.04 87.34
C VAL A 24 -52.54 3.45 86.80
N THR A 25 -53.18 4.44 87.42
CA THR A 25 -53.13 5.84 86.99
C THR A 25 -52.87 6.79 88.17
N GLY A 26 -52.34 7.99 87.90
CA GLY A 26 -52.13 9.03 88.91
C GLY A 26 -50.92 8.82 89.84
N ALA A 27 -50.13 7.78 89.62
CA ALA A 27 -48.93 7.52 90.42
C ALA A 27 -47.80 8.51 90.07
N THR A 28 -47.10 9.02 91.09
CA THR A 28 -45.93 9.90 90.84
C THR A 28 -44.68 9.13 90.43
N THR A 29 -44.52 7.90 90.91
CA THR A 29 -43.50 6.93 90.48
C THR A 29 -44.06 5.52 90.66
N VAL A 30 -43.61 4.57 89.87
CA VAL A 30 -43.99 3.15 89.99
C VAL A 30 -42.75 2.29 90.18
N GLY A 31 -42.56 1.75 91.37
CA GLY A 31 -41.48 0.84 91.72
C GLY A 31 -42.00 -0.57 91.97
N VAL A 32 -41.47 -1.56 91.26
CA VAL A 32 -41.83 -2.97 91.44
C VAL A 32 -40.61 -3.78 91.84
N ASN A 33 -40.69 -4.40 93.02
CA ASN A 33 -39.72 -5.36 93.54
C ASN A 33 -40.43 -6.69 93.82
N ALA A 34 -40.79 -7.37 92.72
CA ALA A 34 -41.35 -8.71 92.76
C ALA A 34 -40.24 -9.77 92.72
N THR A 35 -40.30 -10.79 93.58
CA THR A 35 -39.28 -11.85 93.61
C THR A 35 -39.54 -13.00 92.64
N THR A 36 -40.77 -13.15 92.13
CA THR A 36 -41.11 -14.22 91.17
C THR A 36 -41.60 -13.66 89.84
N SER A 37 -42.60 -12.78 89.85
CA SER A 37 -43.17 -12.23 88.62
C SER A 37 -43.87 -10.90 88.80
N PHE A 38 -43.75 -10.07 87.78
CA PHE A 38 -44.57 -8.89 87.58
C PHE A 38 -45.38 -9.06 86.31
N THR A 39 -46.70 -9.05 86.40
CA THR A 39 -47.60 -9.33 85.28
C THR A 39 -48.60 -8.19 85.11
N THR A 40 -48.79 -7.75 83.87
CA THR A 40 -49.90 -6.87 83.50
C THR A 40 -50.81 -7.57 82.50
N GLY A 41 -52.12 -7.63 82.76
CA GLY A 41 -53.10 -8.02 81.75
C GLY A 41 -53.20 -6.99 80.61
N SER A 42 -53.98 -7.28 79.57
CA SER A 42 -54.17 -6.36 78.44
C SER A 42 -54.80 -5.02 78.82
N ALA A 43 -55.67 -5.02 79.84
CA ALA A 43 -56.23 -3.81 80.44
C ALA A 43 -55.33 -3.19 81.55
N GLY A 44 -54.23 -3.87 81.91
CA GLY A 44 -53.29 -3.50 82.97
C GLY A 44 -52.32 -2.39 82.58
N THR A 45 -52.83 -1.30 82.02
CA THR A 45 -52.01 -0.15 81.61
C THR A 45 -51.45 0.61 82.82
N ILE A 46 -50.21 1.08 82.75
CA ILE A 46 -49.58 1.89 83.80
C ILE A 46 -49.32 3.29 83.28
N ASN A 47 -49.79 4.30 84.00
CA ASN A 47 -49.55 5.70 83.72
C ASN A 47 -49.02 6.40 84.98
N ALA A 48 -47.71 6.66 84.99
CA ALA A 48 -47.00 7.36 86.05
C ALA A 48 -46.46 8.71 85.54
N SER A 49 -46.51 9.74 86.38
CA SER A 49 -45.94 11.07 86.06
C SER A 49 -44.46 11.19 86.44
N GLY A 50 -43.77 10.06 86.58
CA GLY A 50 -42.38 9.95 87.02
C GLY A 50 -41.85 8.56 86.69
N ALA A 51 -40.69 8.17 87.20
CA ALA A 51 -40.02 6.95 86.78
C ALA A 51 -40.82 5.66 87.08
N PHE A 52 -40.84 4.75 86.11
CA PHE A 52 -41.16 3.34 86.27
C PHE A 52 -39.86 2.54 86.40
N THR A 53 -39.72 1.79 87.49
CA THR A 53 -38.57 0.91 87.71
C THR A 53 -39.01 -0.47 88.17
N GLN A 54 -38.58 -1.50 87.46
CA GLN A 54 -38.64 -2.88 87.93
C GLN A 54 -37.23 -3.34 88.31
N ASN A 55 -37.03 -3.48 89.62
CA ASN A 55 -35.77 -3.86 90.25
C ASN A 55 -35.89 -5.16 91.06
N GLY A 56 -37.02 -5.86 90.94
CA GLY A 56 -37.19 -7.19 91.50
C GLY A 56 -36.29 -8.21 90.80
N VAL A 57 -36.24 -9.44 91.32
CA VAL A 57 -35.56 -10.56 90.63
C VAL A 57 -36.51 -11.39 89.76
N GLY A 58 -37.82 -11.14 89.86
CA GLY A 58 -38.84 -11.82 89.07
C GLY A 58 -38.89 -11.35 87.61
N ALA A 59 -39.34 -12.24 86.72
CA ALA A 59 -39.54 -11.92 85.30
C ALA A 59 -40.77 -11.02 85.09
N ASN A 60 -40.75 -10.22 84.03
CA ASN A 60 -41.87 -9.36 83.65
C ASN A 60 -42.69 -10.05 82.56
N TYR A 61 -44.02 -10.00 82.69
CA TYR A 61 -45.00 -10.51 81.74
C TYR A 61 -45.97 -9.38 81.38
N LEU A 62 -45.74 -8.72 80.25
CA LEU A 62 -46.40 -7.46 79.93
C LEU A 62 -47.44 -7.66 78.81
N GLY A 63 -48.72 -7.48 79.15
CA GLY A 63 -49.82 -7.36 78.20
C GLY A 63 -50.38 -5.94 78.03
N GLY A 64 -50.04 -5.00 78.93
CA GLY A 64 -50.58 -3.63 78.95
C GLY A 64 -49.52 -2.57 78.65
N ASN A 65 -49.97 -1.39 78.23
CA ASN A 65 -49.08 -0.25 77.91
C ASN A 65 -48.48 0.38 79.16
N ILE A 66 -47.30 1.00 79.04
CA ILE A 66 -46.63 1.70 80.16
C ILE A 66 -46.23 3.10 79.72
N THR A 67 -46.68 4.11 80.45
CA THR A 67 -46.28 5.52 80.30
C THR A 67 -45.68 6.02 81.60
N ALA A 68 -44.45 6.56 81.56
CA ALA A 68 -43.68 7.00 82.73
C ALA A 68 -42.57 7.98 82.33
N ASP A 69 -42.04 8.86 83.17
CA ASP A 69 -40.93 9.75 82.77
C ASP A 69 -39.70 8.95 82.28
N SER A 70 -39.37 7.83 82.92
CA SER A 70 -38.37 6.89 82.44
C SER A 70 -38.81 5.47 82.73
N LEU A 71 -38.36 4.51 81.91
CA LEU A 71 -38.69 3.10 82.07
C LEU A 71 -37.41 2.29 82.20
N THR A 72 -37.27 1.58 83.32
CA THR A 72 -36.14 0.66 83.55
C THR A 72 -36.61 -0.72 83.94
N PHE A 73 -36.17 -1.73 83.18
CA PHE A 73 -36.36 -3.14 83.49
C PHE A 73 -35.00 -3.83 83.70
N GLY A 74 -34.75 -4.29 84.93
CA GLY A 74 -33.54 -5.03 85.27
C GLY A 74 -33.59 -6.52 84.91
N GLN A 75 -34.79 -7.09 84.84
CA GLN A 75 -35.06 -8.51 84.59
C GLN A 75 -35.67 -8.77 83.21
N PRO A 76 -35.74 -10.03 82.74
CA PRO A 76 -36.36 -10.35 81.47
C PRO A 76 -37.78 -9.78 81.33
N VAL A 77 -38.11 -9.31 80.13
CA VAL A 77 -39.43 -8.83 79.73
C VAL A 77 -40.01 -9.81 78.72
N ASN A 78 -41.14 -10.41 79.03
CA ASN A 78 -41.88 -11.31 78.15
C ASN A 78 -43.21 -10.64 77.80
N LEU A 79 -43.45 -10.41 76.51
CA LEU A 79 -44.72 -9.84 76.06
C LEU A 79 -45.79 -10.93 76.03
N THR A 80 -46.93 -10.64 76.63
CA THR A 80 -48.15 -11.47 76.59
C THR A 80 -49.26 -10.82 75.78
N GLY A 81 -48.99 -9.65 75.19
CA GLY A 81 -49.84 -8.89 74.28
C GLY A 81 -49.01 -7.82 73.58
N ALA A 82 -49.63 -7.05 72.67
CA ALA A 82 -48.98 -5.89 72.07
C ALA A 82 -48.79 -4.78 73.11
N VAL A 83 -47.58 -4.22 73.20
CA VAL A 83 -47.22 -3.26 74.25
C VAL A 83 -46.60 -2.00 73.65
N THR A 84 -47.07 -0.84 74.11
CA THR A 84 -46.44 0.46 73.90
C THR A 84 -45.83 0.95 75.20
N MET A 85 -44.55 1.32 75.14
CA MET A 85 -43.80 1.96 76.21
C MET A 85 -43.48 3.40 75.83
N THR A 86 -43.98 4.36 76.60
CA THR A 86 -43.87 5.80 76.31
C THR A 86 -43.20 6.54 77.46
N THR A 87 -42.24 7.42 77.17
CA THR A 87 -41.62 8.30 78.18
C THR A 87 -42.17 9.72 78.21
N GLY A 88 -41.90 10.46 79.31
CA GLY A 88 -42.34 11.85 79.53
C GLY A 88 -41.76 12.86 78.52
N GLY A 89 -40.68 12.46 77.83
CA GLY A 89 -40.15 13.10 76.65
C GLY A 89 -39.10 14.19 76.86
N ALA A 90 -38.64 14.40 78.10
CA ALA A 90 -37.50 15.27 78.42
C ALA A 90 -36.14 14.59 78.13
N VAL A 91 -35.06 15.36 78.18
CA VAL A 91 -33.70 14.79 78.10
C VAL A 91 -33.43 13.96 79.37
N GLY A 92 -33.09 12.69 79.19
CA GLY A 92 -32.84 11.74 80.30
C GLY A 92 -33.98 10.75 80.56
N ASP A 93 -35.13 10.95 79.91
CA ASP A 93 -36.32 10.10 79.98
C ASP A 93 -36.13 8.82 79.17
N ASN A 94 -35.23 7.96 79.64
CA ASN A 94 -34.76 6.79 78.90
C ASN A 94 -35.71 5.59 79.01
N ILE A 95 -35.72 4.76 77.97
CA ILE A 95 -36.20 3.38 78.02
C ILE A 95 -34.98 2.46 78.06
N LEU A 96 -34.81 1.75 79.18
CA LEU A 96 -33.71 0.81 79.40
C LEU A 96 -34.27 -0.59 79.70
N ILE A 97 -34.09 -1.51 78.77
CA ILE A 97 -34.35 -2.95 78.98
C ILE A 97 -32.98 -3.65 79.06
N ASN A 98 -32.53 -3.88 80.30
CA ASN A 98 -31.17 -4.34 80.58
C ASN A 98 -31.02 -5.88 80.56
N ASN A 99 -32.02 -6.60 80.04
CA ASN A 99 -32.04 -8.07 80.02
C ASN A 99 -32.73 -8.60 78.75
N ALA A 100 -33.13 -9.88 78.74
CA ALA A 100 -33.87 -10.51 77.66
C ALA A 100 -35.25 -9.87 77.44
N LEU A 101 -35.61 -9.66 76.19
CA LEU A 101 -36.92 -9.18 75.75
C LEU A 101 -37.47 -10.20 74.75
N ASN A 102 -38.58 -10.85 75.07
CA ASN A 102 -39.14 -11.96 74.28
C ASN A 102 -40.66 -11.82 74.09
N GLY A 103 -41.20 -12.55 73.12
CA GLY A 103 -42.65 -12.79 72.97
C GLY A 103 -43.18 -12.39 71.61
N ALA A 104 -43.98 -13.26 70.98
CA ALA A 104 -44.50 -13.12 69.62
C ALA A 104 -45.60 -12.06 69.48
N TYR A 105 -45.29 -10.82 69.87
CA TYR A 105 -46.17 -9.66 69.85
C TYR A 105 -45.42 -8.41 69.38
N ASP A 106 -46.17 -7.36 69.07
CA ASP A 106 -45.62 -6.07 68.66
C ASP A 106 -45.18 -5.24 69.86
N LEU A 107 -44.02 -4.59 69.73
CA LEU A 107 -43.48 -3.66 70.72
C LEU A 107 -43.27 -2.28 70.10
N THR A 108 -43.86 -1.26 70.69
CA THR A 108 -43.60 0.15 70.34
C THR A 108 -42.91 0.87 71.49
N LEU A 109 -41.79 1.52 71.22
CA LEU A 109 -40.98 2.28 72.18
C LEU A 109 -40.93 3.75 71.75
N VAL A 110 -41.44 4.65 72.58
CA VAL A 110 -41.48 6.10 72.31
C VAL A 110 -40.79 6.84 73.44
N ALA A 111 -39.56 7.32 73.21
CA ALA A 111 -38.73 7.89 74.28
C ALA A 111 -38.66 9.44 74.29
N GLY A 112 -39.42 10.15 73.44
CA GLY A 112 -39.31 11.61 73.28
C GLY A 112 -37.85 12.02 73.09
N LEU A 113 -37.26 12.89 73.93
CA LEU A 113 -35.83 13.27 73.86
C LEU A 113 -34.87 12.34 74.63
N GLY A 114 -35.33 11.19 75.14
CA GLY A 114 -34.53 10.20 75.87
C GLY A 114 -33.99 9.06 75.00
N ASN A 115 -33.04 8.30 75.53
CA ASN A 115 -32.41 7.18 74.82
C ASN A 115 -33.26 5.89 74.91
N VAL A 116 -33.14 5.03 73.90
CA VAL A 116 -33.65 3.66 73.93
C VAL A 116 -32.48 2.70 73.93
N THR A 117 -32.35 1.89 74.98
CA THR A 117 -31.29 0.89 75.12
C THR A 117 -31.88 -0.50 75.30
N LEU A 118 -31.55 -1.39 74.36
CA LEU A 118 -31.99 -2.79 74.35
C LEU A 118 -30.77 -3.70 74.36
N ARG A 119 -30.78 -4.74 75.18
CA ARG A 119 -29.67 -5.71 75.25
C ARG A 119 -29.94 -6.94 74.42
N ASN A 120 -30.71 -7.89 74.94
CA ASN A 120 -30.97 -9.18 74.31
C ASN A 120 -32.42 -9.23 73.86
N VAL A 121 -32.69 -9.20 72.55
CA VAL A 121 -34.07 -9.17 72.05
C VAL A 121 -34.33 -10.38 71.16
N GLY A 122 -35.42 -11.09 71.39
CA GLY A 122 -35.90 -12.22 70.58
C GLY A 122 -35.18 -13.56 70.80
N ASN A 123 -34.07 -13.60 71.54
CA ASN A 123 -33.21 -14.78 71.72
C ASN A 123 -33.87 -16.05 72.34
N ILE A 124 -35.15 -16.01 72.72
CA ILE A 124 -35.92 -17.19 73.17
C ILE A 124 -37.21 -17.33 72.35
N VAL A 125 -37.94 -16.22 72.19
CA VAL A 125 -39.12 -16.13 71.31
C VAL A 125 -39.06 -14.77 70.61
N ASP A 126 -38.95 -14.81 69.28
CA ASP A 126 -38.94 -13.62 68.42
C ASP A 126 -40.14 -12.71 68.69
N LEU A 127 -39.92 -11.40 68.60
CA LEU A 127 -41.01 -10.42 68.56
C LEU A 127 -41.62 -10.36 67.16
N ASN A 128 -42.90 -10.01 67.03
CA ASN A 128 -43.52 -9.83 65.70
C ASN A 128 -42.96 -8.59 65.01
N SER A 129 -42.92 -7.47 65.72
CA SER A 129 -42.31 -6.24 65.26
C SER A 129 -41.82 -5.37 66.41
N ILE A 130 -40.80 -4.56 66.13
CA ILE A 130 -40.28 -3.56 67.05
C ILE A 130 -40.28 -2.22 66.33
N VAL A 131 -40.94 -1.23 66.93
CA VAL A 131 -40.98 0.16 66.45
C VAL A 131 -40.37 1.06 67.52
N VAL A 132 -39.37 1.85 67.14
CA VAL A 132 -38.66 2.77 68.05
C VAL A 132 -38.75 4.21 67.54
N SER A 133 -39.08 5.14 68.42
CA SER A 133 -39.01 6.58 68.18
C SER A 133 -38.25 7.29 69.32
N SER A 134 -37.17 8.00 69.00
CA SER A 134 -36.34 8.71 69.99
C SER A 134 -35.65 9.95 69.38
N GLY A 135 -35.64 11.05 70.11
CA GLY A 135 -34.91 12.28 69.82
C GLY A 135 -33.44 12.23 70.27
N ALA A 136 -33.02 11.19 70.99
CA ALA A 136 -31.64 10.95 71.40
C ALA A 136 -31.08 9.69 70.70
N ALA A 137 -30.42 8.78 71.42
CA ALA A 137 -29.77 7.61 70.82
C ALA A 137 -30.59 6.31 70.93
N LEU A 138 -30.42 5.46 69.93
CA LEU A 138 -30.78 4.03 69.99
C LEU A 138 -29.50 3.22 70.21
N ASN A 139 -29.47 2.40 71.25
CA ASN A 139 -28.34 1.52 71.57
C ASN A 139 -28.81 0.05 71.65
N LEU A 140 -28.56 -0.70 70.59
CA LEU A 140 -28.71 -2.16 70.60
C LEU A 140 -27.38 -2.77 71.05
N LEU A 141 -27.34 -3.27 72.29
CA LEU A 141 -26.12 -3.75 72.91
C LEU A 141 -25.79 -5.22 72.56
N ASN A 142 -26.76 -6.00 72.07
CA ASN A 142 -26.54 -7.31 71.43
C ASN A 142 -27.46 -7.47 70.20
N ALA A 143 -27.55 -8.69 69.66
CA ALA A 143 -28.39 -9.01 68.52
C ALA A 143 -29.89 -8.90 68.85
N VAL A 144 -30.66 -8.50 67.85
CA VAL A 144 -32.12 -8.45 67.87
C VAL A 144 -32.67 -9.50 66.92
N GLU A 145 -33.58 -10.35 67.39
CA GLU A 145 -34.37 -11.27 66.57
C GLU A 145 -35.84 -10.80 66.60
N ALA A 146 -36.38 -10.41 65.44
CA ALA A 146 -37.75 -9.89 65.33
C ALA A 146 -38.31 -10.07 63.91
N GLY A 147 -39.64 -10.21 63.78
CA GLY A 147 -40.30 -10.25 62.49
C GLY A 147 -40.08 -8.98 61.67
N SER A 148 -39.99 -7.80 62.27
CA SER A 148 -39.47 -6.56 61.63
C SER A 148 -38.94 -5.57 62.66
N PHE A 149 -38.00 -4.71 62.25
CA PHE A 149 -37.40 -3.68 63.11
C PHE A 149 -37.42 -2.31 62.43
N THR A 150 -38.13 -1.35 63.02
CA THR A 150 -38.19 0.03 62.52
C THR A 150 -37.76 1.01 63.60
N ALA A 151 -36.87 1.95 63.29
CA ALA A 151 -36.44 2.98 64.21
C ALA A 151 -36.35 4.36 63.55
N THR A 152 -36.91 5.37 64.20
CA THR A 152 -36.79 6.79 63.83
C THR A 152 -36.09 7.55 64.95
N ILE A 153 -34.88 8.02 64.68
CA ILE A 153 -33.94 8.54 65.67
C ILE A 153 -33.46 9.95 65.25
N THR A 154 -33.43 10.92 66.14
CA THR A 154 -32.77 12.21 65.85
C THR A 154 -31.27 12.16 66.17
N GLY A 155 -30.86 11.46 67.22
CA GLY A 155 -29.46 11.21 67.53
C GLY A 155 -28.84 10.07 66.71
N VAL A 156 -27.93 9.32 67.34
CA VAL A 156 -27.19 8.22 66.69
C VAL A 156 -27.87 6.88 66.99
N ALA A 157 -27.97 6.02 65.97
CA ALA A 157 -28.37 4.63 66.14
C ALA A 157 -27.15 3.70 66.09
N THR A 158 -26.92 2.96 67.17
CA THR A 158 -25.88 1.93 67.27
C THR A 158 -26.53 0.54 67.27
N VAL A 159 -26.17 -0.28 66.28
CA VAL A 159 -26.75 -1.60 66.04
C VAL A 159 -25.66 -2.67 66.18
N ARG A 160 -25.88 -3.72 66.98
CA ARG A 160 -24.90 -4.81 67.13
C ARG A 160 -25.24 -6.12 66.40
N GLY A 161 -26.30 -6.12 65.59
CA GLY A 161 -26.79 -7.25 64.81
C GLY A 161 -28.32 -7.32 64.82
N ILE A 162 -28.93 -7.66 63.70
CA ILE A 162 -30.38 -7.86 63.57
C ILE A 162 -30.61 -9.06 62.65
N THR A 163 -31.41 -10.02 63.12
CA THR A 163 -31.93 -11.13 62.31
C THR A 163 -33.45 -10.97 62.23
N THR A 164 -34.03 -11.09 61.04
CA THR A 164 -35.49 -11.07 60.89
C THR A 164 -36.06 -12.38 60.38
N ALA A 165 -37.37 -12.57 60.60
CA ALA A 165 -38.14 -13.62 59.93
C ALA A 165 -38.09 -13.47 58.40
N ALA A 166 -38.51 -14.52 57.67
CA ALA A 166 -38.40 -14.60 56.21
C ALA A 166 -39.07 -13.43 55.45
N ALA A 167 -40.17 -12.89 55.95
CA ALA A 167 -40.87 -11.73 55.36
C ALA A 167 -40.48 -10.37 56.00
N GLY A 168 -39.50 -10.39 56.89
CA GLY A 168 -39.16 -9.24 57.73
C GLY A 168 -38.37 -8.14 57.04
N SER A 169 -38.48 -6.93 57.60
CA SER A 169 -37.74 -5.75 57.17
C SER A 169 -36.97 -5.10 58.33
N VAL A 170 -35.91 -4.37 57.99
CA VAL A 170 -35.19 -3.49 58.91
C VAL A 170 -35.13 -2.10 58.30
N SER A 171 -35.63 -1.10 59.01
CA SER A 171 -35.60 0.30 58.57
C SER A 171 -35.18 1.22 59.72
N ILE A 172 -33.97 1.78 59.64
CA ILE A 172 -33.43 2.68 60.66
C ILE A 172 -33.15 4.03 60.00
N THR A 173 -33.87 5.05 60.44
CA THR A 173 -33.63 6.44 60.05
C THR A 173 -33.08 7.20 61.25
N ALA A 174 -31.86 7.73 61.15
CA ALA A 174 -31.20 8.46 62.22
C ALA A 174 -30.59 9.78 61.72
N THR A 175 -30.95 10.94 62.29
CA THR A 175 -30.45 12.23 61.77
C THR A 175 -28.93 12.37 61.95
N ALA A 176 -28.38 12.03 63.12
CA ALA A 176 -26.95 12.23 63.42
C ALA A 176 -26.02 11.10 62.95
N GLY A 177 -26.55 9.90 62.62
CA GLY A 177 -25.75 8.79 62.09
C GLY A 177 -26.28 7.41 62.45
N VAL A 178 -25.90 6.41 61.66
CA VAL A 178 -26.18 5.00 61.94
C VAL A 178 -24.87 4.23 61.93
N SER A 179 -24.62 3.38 62.92
CA SER A 179 -23.44 2.54 62.99
C SER A 179 -23.79 1.09 63.33
N THR A 180 -23.28 0.14 62.56
CA THR A 180 -23.41 -1.30 62.83
C THR A 180 -22.09 -1.88 63.32
N TYR A 181 -22.13 -2.75 64.34
CA TYR A 181 -20.96 -3.30 65.00
C TYR A 181 -21.07 -4.80 65.27
N SER A 182 -19.92 -5.50 65.23
CA SER A 182 -19.64 -6.75 65.97
C SER A 182 -20.39 -8.04 65.59
N ARG A 183 -21.54 -8.01 64.88
CA ARG A 183 -22.25 -9.23 64.42
C ARG A 183 -22.88 -9.04 63.04
N PRO A 184 -23.18 -10.15 62.31
CA PRO A 184 -23.93 -10.13 61.06
C PRO A 184 -25.33 -9.52 61.18
N ILE A 185 -25.84 -9.04 60.05
CA ILE A 185 -27.23 -8.63 59.89
C ILE A 185 -27.85 -9.52 58.81
N VAL A 186 -28.97 -10.19 59.13
CA VAL A 186 -29.67 -11.09 58.23
C VAL A 186 -31.13 -10.66 58.12
N VAL A 187 -31.56 -10.26 56.93
CA VAL A 187 -32.91 -9.73 56.71
C VAL A 187 -33.67 -10.56 55.68
N GLY A 188 -34.96 -10.74 55.93
CA GLY A 188 -35.91 -11.39 55.03
C GLY A 188 -36.18 -10.57 53.76
N THR A 189 -37.28 -10.87 53.09
CA THR A 189 -37.66 -10.26 51.81
C THR A 189 -38.13 -8.81 51.93
N GLY A 190 -38.39 -8.31 53.14
CA GLY A 190 -38.87 -6.95 53.39
C GLY A 190 -37.81 -5.85 53.24
N GLY A 191 -36.52 -6.21 53.13
CA GLY A 191 -35.42 -5.29 52.84
C GLY A 191 -34.78 -4.63 54.05
N PHE A 192 -33.57 -4.11 53.85
CA PHE A 192 -32.70 -3.49 54.83
C PHE A 192 -32.40 -2.05 54.42
N THR A 193 -32.85 -1.08 55.22
CA THR A 193 -32.61 0.34 54.98
C THR A 193 -31.94 0.99 56.18
N LEU A 194 -30.79 1.62 55.96
CA LEU A 194 -30.19 2.57 56.90
C LEU A 194 -30.19 3.95 56.24
N ASN A 195 -30.76 4.94 56.90
CA ASN A 195 -30.83 6.30 56.40
C ASN A 195 -30.32 7.28 57.44
N SER A 196 -29.32 8.08 57.09
CA SER A 196 -28.89 9.23 57.86
C SER A 196 -28.96 10.51 57.06
N SER A 197 -29.86 11.40 57.51
CA SER A 197 -30.20 12.65 56.81
C SER A 197 -29.17 13.77 57.02
N ALA A 198 -28.35 13.72 58.07
CA ALA A 198 -27.27 14.67 58.31
C ALA A 198 -25.94 14.01 58.72
N GLY A 199 -25.93 12.70 59.01
CA GLY A 199 -24.77 11.97 59.51
C GLY A 199 -24.22 10.93 58.52
N THR A 200 -23.29 10.13 59.04
CA THR A 200 -22.66 9.02 58.32
C THR A 200 -23.39 7.71 58.58
N VAL A 201 -23.37 6.80 57.60
CA VAL A 201 -23.66 5.38 57.83
C VAL A 201 -22.34 4.61 57.91
N LEU A 202 -22.12 3.91 59.02
CA LEU A 202 -20.94 3.05 59.23
C LEU A 202 -21.36 1.59 59.32
N ILE A 203 -20.80 0.76 58.45
CA ILE A 203 -20.83 -0.70 58.56
C ILE A 203 -19.45 -1.16 59.06
N SER A 204 -19.36 -1.68 60.29
CA SER A 204 -18.08 -2.16 60.82
C SER A 204 -17.54 -3.37 60.07
N THR A 205 -16.32 -3.80 60.41
CA THR A 205 -15.62 -4.94 59.79
C THR A 205 -16.14 -6.33 60.20
N ALA A 206 -17.06 -6.41 61.16
CA ALA A 206 -17.62 -7.67 61.68
C ALA A 206 -19.13 -7.80 61.43
N SER A 207 -19.68 -7.01 60.52
CA SER A 207 -21.11 -6.87 60.27
C SER A 207 -21.48 -7.09 58.81
N PRO A 208 -21.25 -8.30 58.24
CA PRO A 208 -21.77 -8.61 56.91
C PRO A 208 -23.29 -8.48 56.89
N ILE A 209 -23.82 -7.91 55.81
CA ILE A 209 -25.25 -7.74 55.60
C ILE A 209 -25.69 -8.74 54.55
N THR A 210 -26.60 -9.64 54.92
CA THR A 210 -27.27 -10.57 54.01
C THR A 210 -28.76 -10.26 54.01
N SER A 211 -29.34 -9.90 52.87
CA SER A 211 -30.76 -9.53 52.76
C SER A 211 -31.42 -10.24 51.60
N ALA A 212 -32.56 -10.91 51.82
CA ALA A 212 -33.39 -11.41 50.72
C ALA A 212 -34.18 -10.28 50.01
N GLY A 213 -34.31 -9.12 50.66
CA GLY A 213 -34.86 -7.87 50.13
C GLY A 213 -33.78 -6.88 49.63
N ILE A 214 -34.19 -5.66 49.26
CA ILE A 214 -33.29 -4.57 48.86
C ILE A 214 -32.38 -4.18 50.03
N VAL A 215 -31.13 -3.82 49.75
CA VAL A 215 -30.23 -3.12 50.69
C VAL A 215 -30.12 -1.67 50.25
N SER A 216 -30.47 -0.73 51.12
CA SER A 216 -30.37 0.72 50.86
C SER A 216 -29.65 1.42 51.99
N LEU A 217 -28.48 1.98 51.71
CA LEU A 217 -27.67 2.74 52.66
C LEU A 217 -27.63 4.20 52.19
N THR A 218 -28.12 5.13 53.00
CA THR A 218 -28.10 6.56 52.70
C THR A 218 -27.36 7.29 53.81
N GLY A 219 -26.26 7.97 53.47
CA GLY A 219 -25.49 8.77 54.42
C GLY A 219 -25.18 10.13 53.82
N ALA A 220 -25.77 11.20 54.37
CA ALA A 220 -25.63 12.56 53.86
C ALA A 220 -24.17 13.06 53.84
N THR A 221 -23.38 12.68 54.84
CA THR A 221 -21.94 13.03 54.92
C THR A 221 -21.02 11.88 54.48
N GLY A 222 -21.58 10.72 54.14
CA GLY A 222 -20.86 9.58 53.62
C GLY A 222 -21.29 8.23 54.21
N ILE A 223 -20.79 7.17 53.58
CA ILE A 223 -21.01 5.77 53.94
C ILE A 223 -19.63 5.13 54.11
N SER A 224 -19.35 4.53 55.26
CA SER A 224 -18.14 3.74 55.49
C SER A 224 -18.49 2.27 55.52
N VAL A 225 -17.94 1.49 54.59
CA VAL A 225 -18.26 0.05 54.43
C VAL A 225 -17.06 -0.79 54.81
N GLY A 226 -17.21 -1.58 55.88
CA GLY A 226 -16.18 -2.49 56.39
C GLY A 226 -16.50 -3.98 56.21
N SER A 227 -17.71 -4.34 55.78
CA SER A 227 -18.14 -5.73 55.57
C SER A 227 -18.90 -5.91 54.27
N ASN A 228 -18.96 -7.16 53.80
CA ASN A 228 -19.66 -7.54 52.58
C ASN A 228 -21.16 -7.24 52.62
N LEU A 229 -21.71 -6.95 51.44
CA LEU A 229 -23.13 -6.73 51.21
C LEU A 229 -23.62 -7.82 50.26
N THR A 230 -24.61 -8.60 50.68
CA THR A 230 -25.13 -9.71 49.88
C THR A 230 -26.65 -9.65 49.81
N THR A 231 -27.19 -9.76 48.60
CA THR A 231 -28.61 -10.05 48.39
C THR A 231 -28.78 -11.24 47.46
N ALA A 232 -29.92 -11.93 47.58
CA ALA A 232 -30.22 -13.06 46.70
C ALA A 232 -30.43 -12.60 45.25
N ASP A 233 -31.34 -11.65 45.02
CA ASP A 233 -31.74 -11.20 43.67
C ASP A 233 -32.15 -9.72 43.64
N ARG A 234 -31.83 -8.96 44.69
CA ARG A 234 -32.37 -7.61 44.93
C ARG A 234 -31.29 -6.55 44.83
N THR A 235 -31.71 -5.31 44.71
CA THR A 235 -30.79 -4.19 44.52
C THR A 235 -30.00 -3.87 45.79
N VAL A 236 -28.75 -3.44 45.62
CA VAL A 236 -27.96 -2.75 46.64
C VAL A 236 -27.76 -1.30 46.20
N ASN A 237 -28.19 -0.34 47.02
CA ASN A 237 -28.06 1.08 46.74
C ASN A 237 -27.23 1.76 47.84
N LEU A 238 -26.16 2.45 47.45
CA LEU A 238 -25.32 3.26 48.32
C LEU A 238 -25.47 4.73 47.91
N VAL A 239 -26.29 5.45 48.66
CA VAL A 239 -26.66 6.83 48.42
C VAL A 239 -25.78 7.77 49.24
N GLY A 240 -24.67 8.21 48.65
CA GLY A 240 -23.67 9.07 49.28
C GLY A 240 -22.24 8.67 48.92
N ALA A 241 -21.27 9.50 49.33
CA ALA A 241 -19.85 9.19 49.15
C ALA A 241 -19.48 7.95 49.98
N THR A 242 -18.98 6.90 49.31
CA THR A 242 -18.63 5.62 49.93
C THR A 242 -17.13 5.52 50.17
N THR A 243 -16.73 5.17 51.40
CA THR A 243 -15.35 4.86 51.78
C THR A 243 -15.25 3.40 52.21
N LEU A 244 -14.37 2.65 51.57
CA LEU A 244 -14.06 1.27 51.93
C LEU A 244 -13.03 1.27 53.05
N ILE A 245 -13.38 0.69 54.18
CA ILE A 245 -12.47 0.55 55.33
C ILE A 245 -11.88 -0.87 55.44
N ASN A 246 -12.42 -1.81 54.66
CA ASN A 246 -11.94 -3.19 54.48
C ASN A 246 -12.09 -3.61 53.02
N ASP A 247 -11.57 -4.79 52.65
CA ASP A 247 -11.88 -5.40 51.36
C ASP A 247 -13.35 -5.81 51.32
N ILE A 248 -14.08 -5.36 50.29
CA ILE A 248 -15.53 -5.50 50.19
C ILE A 248 -15.91 -6.31 48.95
N ALA A 249 -16.77 -7.30 49.16
CA ALA A 249 -17.59 -7.89 48.11
C ALA A 249 -19.04 -7.38 48.21
N VAL A 250 -19.57 -6.89 47.10
CA VAL A 250 -21.00 -6.66 46.90
C VAL A 250 -21.51 -7.72 45.95
N THR A 251 -22.42 -8.58 46.42
CA THR A 251 -22.95 -9.70 45.64
C THR A 251 -24.46 -9.61 45.57
N THR A 252 -25.00 -9.63 44.36
CA THR A 252 -26.43 -9.72 44.08
C THR A 252 -26.63 -10.79 43.02
N GLY A 253 -27.73 -11.54 43.06
CA GLY A 253 -28.18 -12.34 41.92
C GLY A 253 -28.65 -11.41 40.80
N SER A 254 -29.90 -11.51 40.37
CA SER A 254 -30.43 -10.63 39.31
C SER A 254 -30.53 -9.12 39.64
N GLY A 255 -30.19 -8.71 40.86
CA GLY A 255 -30.31 -7.33 41.35
C GLY A 255 -29.18 -6.41 40.89
N ALA A 256 -29.48 -5.12 40.74
CA ALA A 256 -28.50 -4.08 40.40
C ALA A 256 -27.68 -3.62 41.62
N VAL A 257 -26.52 -3.00 41.38
CA VAL A 257 -25.72 -2.33 42.41
C VAL A 257 -25.47 -0.89 41.99
N THR A 258 -25.85 0.08 42.81
CA THR A 258 -25.69 1.50 42.49
C THR A 258 -24.92 2.23 43.59
N PHE A 259 -23.86 2.94 43.18
CA PHE A 259 -23.13 3.91 43.99
C PHE A 259 -23.42 5.32 43.45
N THR A 260 -24.10 6.15 44.24
CA THR A 260 -24.49 7.50 43.77
C THR A 260 -23.44 8.59 44.04
N GLY A 261 -22.44 8.30 44.87
CA GLY A 261 -21.33 9.19 45.21
C GLY A 261 -19.98 8.61 44.80
N THR A 262 -18.90 9.29 45.19
CA THR A 262 -17.53 8.79 44.98
C THR A 262 -17.31 7.50 45.76
N VAL A 263 -16.49 6.58 45.24
CA VAL A 263 -16.07 5.36 45.96
C VAL A 263 -14.56 5.39 46.17
N ASN A 264 -14.09 5.39 47.42
CA ASN A 264 -12.68 5.55 47.76
C ASN A 264 -12.22 4.58 48.85
N GLY A 265 -10.91 4.42 49.02
CA GLY A 265 -10.28 3.64 50.09
C GLY A 265 -9.31 2.60 49.54
N ALA A 266 -8.12 2.48 50.14
CA ALA A 266 -7.05 1.58 49.67
C ALA A 266 -7.34 0.10 49.98
N ARG A 267 -8.41 -0.40 49.37
CA ARG A 267 -9.04 -1.71 49.58
C ARG A 267 -9.51 -2.27 48.26
N ASN A 268 -9.71 -3.59 48.23
CA ASN A 268 -10.26 -4.27 47.08
C ASN A 268 -11.79 -4.11 47.07
N LEU A 269 -12.36 -3.81 45.91
CA LEU A 269 -13.80 -3.85 45.67
C LEU A 269 -14.10 -4.90 44.61
N VAL A 270 -14.91 -5.88 44.99
CA VAL A 270 -15.49 -6.85 44.05
C VAL A 270 -16.99 -6.61 44.00
N VAL A 271 -17.52 -6.36 42.81
CA VAL A 271 -18.97 -6.29 42.57
C VAL A 271 -19.35 -7.43 41.63
N ASN A 272 -20.10 -8.40 42.16
CA ASN A 272 -20.65 -9.52 41.43
C ASN A 272 -22.17 -9.34 41.41
N ALA A 273 -22.66 -8.58 40.44
CA ALA A 273 -24.07 -8.25 40.30
C ALA A 273 -24.63 -8.81 38.99
N GLY A 274 -25.61 -9.71 39.06
CA GLY A 274 -26.33 -10.18 37.88
C GLY A 274 -27.26 -9.12 37.26
N GLY A 275 -27.44 -7.96 37.92
CA GLY A 275 -28.00 -6.74 37.34
C GLY A 275 -26.93 -5.68 37.02
N GLN A 276 -27.34 -4.51 36.51
CA GLN A 276 -26.38 -3.44 36.20
C GLN A 276 -25.63 -2.96 37.44
N THR A 277 -24.30 -2.84 37.34
CA THR A 277 -23.48 -2.09 38.29
C THR A 277 -23.32 -0.66 37.81
N GLU A 278 -23.76 0.34 38.58
CA GLU A 278 -23.68 1.75 38.22
C GLU A 278 -22.85 2.54 39.23
N PHE A 279 -21.79 3.20 38.73
CA PHE A 279 -21.07 4.24 39.45
C PHE A 279 -21.44 5.59 38.82
N THR A 280 -22.17 6.45 39.53
CA THR A 280 -22.56 7.76 38.97
C THR A 280 -21.46 8.81 39.08
N SER A 281 -20.40 8.53 39.86
CA SER A 281 -19.27 9.42 40.13
C SER A 281 -17.93 8.69 39.99
N THR A 282 -16.84 9.37 40.31
CA THR A 282 -15.48 8.82 40.20
C THR A 282 -15.19 7.77 41.27
N VAL A 283 -14.39 6.76 40.90
CA VAL A 283 -13.92 5.68 41.77
C VAL A 283 -12.41 5.82 41.97
N GLY A 284 -11.97 5.85 43.22
CA GLY A 284 -10.56 5.94 43.61
C GLY A 284 -9.91 7.30 43.39
N ASN A 285 -10.69 8.39 43.34
CA ASN A 285 -10.17 9.72 43.00
C ASN A 285 -9.30 10.36 44.10
N SER A 286 -9.63 10.14 45.37
CA SER A 286 -8.96 10.76 46.52
C SER A 286 -8.07 9.76 47.24
N THR A 287 -8.55 8.53 47.38
CA THR A 287 -7.75 7.38 47.82
C THR A 287 -8.01 6.25 46.84
N PRO A 288 -7.09 6.00 45.88
CA PRO A 288 -7.21 4.93 44.90
C PRO A 288 -7.56 3.59 45.55
N LEU A 289 -8.43 2.82 44.88
CA LEU A 289 -8.74 1.47 45.34
C LEU A 289 -7.50 0.57 45.15
N SER A 290 -7.36 -0.46 45.98
CA SER A 290 -6.30 -1.46 45.74
C SER A 290 -6.57 -2.21 44.44
N SER A 291 -7.82 -2.65 44.23
CA SER A 291 -8.30 -3.21 42.96
C SER A 291 -9.80 -2.97 42.82
N LEU A 292 -10.29 -3.04 41.59
CA LEU A 292 -11.71 -3.10 41.28
C LEU A 292 -11.96 -4.27 40.34
N THR A 293 -12.90 -5.14 40.70
CA THR A 293 -13.40 -6.22 39.85
C THR A 293 -14.90 -6.09 39.70
N LEU A 294 -15.39 -5.93 38.47
CA LEU A 294 -16.80 -6.04 38.12
C LEU A 294 -16.97 -7.32 37.31
N ASP A 295 -17.61 -8.35 37.88
CA ASP A 295 -17.70 -9.67 37.24
C ASP A 295 -19.05 -10.33 37.55
N GLY A 296 -20.12 -9.57 37.31
CA GLY A 296 -21.49 -10.00 37.56
C GLY A 296 -22.15 -10.76 36.42
N GLY A 297 -21.54 -10.72 35.22
CA GLY A 297 -22.07 -11.28 33.97
C GLY A 297 -23.08 -10.37 33.27
N ALA A 298 -23.32 -9.16 33.78
CA ALA A 298 -24.35 -8.24 33.29
C ALA A 298 -23.73 -7.02 32.56
N SER A 299 -23.92 -5.82 33.10
CA SER A 299 -23.35 -4.58 32.55
C SER A 299 -22.85 -3.66 33.65
N ALA A 300 -21.84 -2.87 33.35
CA ALA A 300 -21.33 -1.78 34.16
C ALA A 300 -21.62 -0.44 33.48
N LYS A 301 -22.01 0.57 34.27
CA LYS A 301 -22.19 1.95 33.82
C LYS A 301 -21.28 2.87 34.61
N LEU A 302 -20.40 3.57 33.92
CA LEU A 302 -19.39 4.45 34.51
C LEU A 302 -19.73 5.92 34.21
N GLY A 303 -20.11 6.65 35.25
CA GLY A 303 -20.33 8.10 35.26
C GLY A 303 -19.09 8.91 35.61
N GLY A 304 -17.97 8.26 35.92
CA GLY A 304 -16.71 8.92 36.24
C GLY A 304 -15.48 8.03 36.04
N SER A 305 -14.30 8.64 36.13
CA SER A 305 -13.01 7.94 36.02
C SER A 305 -12.79 6.95 37.16
N VAL A 306 -12.04 5.89 36.88
CA VAL A 306 -11.70 4.81 37.82
C VAL A 306 -10.19 4.76 38.00
N THR A 307 -9.72 4.84 39.24
CA THR A 307 -8.29 4.73 39.58
C THR A 307 -8.06 3.64 40.62
N THR A 308 -7.19 2.68 40.29
CA THR A 308 -6.73 1.63 41.20
C THR A 308 -5.20 1.67 41.33
N VAL A 309 -4.66 1.00 42.35
CA VAL A 309 -3.21 0.78 42.47
C VAL A 309 -2.82 -0.47 41.69
N ASN A 310 -3.49 -1.60 41.96
CA ASN A 310 -3.28 -2.88 41.30
C ASN A 310 -4.29 -3.07 40.15
N ALA A 311 -4.57 -4.33 39.80
CA ALA A 311 -5.41 -4.68 38.66
C ALA A 311 -6.80 -4.02 38.70
N LEU A 312 -7.23 -3.55 37.53
CA LEU A 312 -8.58 -3.12 37.24
C LEU A 312 -9.20 -4.10 36.25
N THR A 313 -10.25 -4.81 36.68
CA THR A 313 -10.91 -5.85 35.89
C THR A 313 -12.38 -5.51 35.70
N LEU A 314 -12.77 -5.28 34.45
CA LEU A 314 -14.16 -5.08 34.04
C LEU A 314 -14.58 -6.30 33.20
N GLY A 315 -15.12 -7.33 33.87
CA GLY A 315 -15.71 -8.54 33.29
C GLY A 315 -16.97 -8.26 32.48
N ASP A 316 -17.75 -7.27 32.92
CA ASP A 316 -19.04 -6.91 32.32
C ASP A 316 -18.90 -6.02 31.07
N ASN A 317 -19.99 -5.93 30.29
CA ASN A 317 -20.12 -4.91 29.25
C ASN A 317 -20.19 -3.50 29.86
N VAL A 318 -19.41 -2.55 29.36
CA VAL A 318 -19.26 -1.21 29.93
C VAL A 318 -19.99 -0.16 29.08
N THR A 319 -20.79 0.68 29.73
CA THR A 319 -21.37 1.91 29.16
C THR A 319 -20.75 3.13 29.83
N LEU A 320 -20.22 4.07 29.03
CA LEU A 320 -19.68 5.33 29.50
C LEU A 320 -20.80 6.37 29.54
N ALA A 321 -21.20 6.80 30.73
CA ALA A 321 -22.18 7.88 30.94
C ALA A 321 -21.52 9.27 31.04
N ALA A 322 -20.18 9.31 31.11
CA ALA A 322 -19.37 10.51 31.07
C ALA A 322 -18.04 10.23 30.34
N ASN A 323 -17.18 11.24 30.26
CA ASN A 323 -15.78 11.01 29.88
C ASN A 323 -15.07 10.26 31.00
N VAL A 324 -14.46 9.12 30.67
CA VAL A 324 -13.89 8.19 31.65
C VAL A 324 -12.42 7.96 31.35
N THR A 325 -11.57 8.07 32.38
CA THR A 325 -10.22 7.50 32.37
C THR A 325 -10.19 6.28 33.29
N LEU A 326 -9.67 5.17 32.79
CA LEU A 326 -9.32 3.99 33.57
C LEU A 326 -7.81 4.04 33.85
N ALA A 327 -7.43 4.06 35.11
CA ALA A 327 -6.04 4.23 35.52
C ALA A 327 -5.62 3.20 36.58
N THR A 328 -4.40 2.70 36.43
CA THR A 328 -3.72 1.85 37.42
C THR A 328 -2.31 2.37 37.68
N THR A 329 -1.63 1.85 38.70
CA THR A 329 -0.21 2.16 38.96
C THR A 329 0.66 0.97 38.54
N ASN A 330 1.07 0.93 37.27
CA ASN A 330 1.91 -0.14 36.71
C ASN A 330 1.28 -1.54 36.77
N ALA A 331 -0.04 -1.62 36.71
CA ALA A 331 -0.82 -2.86 36.84
C ALA A 331 -1.80 -3.03 35.65
N PRO A 332 -2.32 -4.24 35.41
CA PRO A 332 -3.14 -4.46 34.22
C PRO A 332 -4.51 -3.77 34.29
N ILE A 333 -4.98 -3.31 33.12
CA ILE A 333 -6.37 -2.94 32.87
C ILE A 333 -6.94 -4.00 31.94
N THR A 334 -7.96 -4.73 32.39
CA THR A 334 -8.62 -5.76 31.59
C THR A 334 -10.10 -5.44 31.45
N VAL A 335 -10.56 -5.32 30.22
CA VAL A 335 -11.98 -5.20 29.88
C VAL A 335 -12.37 -6.37 28.99
N PHE A 336 -13.21 -7.26 29.51
CA PHE A 336 -13.65 -8.45 28.80
C PHE A 336 -14.82 -8.16 27.86
N GLY A 337 -15.81 -7.39 28.34
CA GLY A 337 -16.97 -6.98 27.57
C GLY A 337 -16.73 -5.85 26.57
N THR A 338 -17.80 -5.44 25.90
CA THR A 338 -17.80 -4.27 25.02
C THR A 338 -17.70 -2.96 25.81
N VAL A 339 -17.20 -1.88 25.20
CA VAL A 339 -17.21 -0.53 25.79
C VAL A 339 -17.91 0.43 24.85
N ASN A 340 -19.01 1.06 25.26
CA ASN A 340 -19.79 1.96 24.39
C ASN A 340 -20.09 3.30 25.08
N GLY A 341 -20.25 4.36 24.29
CA GLY A 341 -20.80 5.62 24.78
C GLY A 341 -22.33 5.57 24.85
N THR A 342 -22.95 6.57 25.48
CA THR A 342 -24.41 6.78 25.40
C THR A 342 -24.82 7.61 24.19
N THR A 343 -23.88 8.37 23.63
CA THR A 343 -24.09 9.22 22.45
C THR A 343 -22.88 9.11 21.53
N ALA A 344 -23.13 8.82 20.25
CA ALA A 344 -22.07 8.60 19.29
C ALA A 344 -21.08 9.77 19.26
N SER A 345 -19.79 9.46 19.28
CA SER A 345 -18.68 10.42 19.21
C SER A 345 -18.58 11.43 20.36
N THR A 346 -19.27 11.22 21.49
CA THR A 346 -19.26 12.18 22.62
C THR A 346 -18.35 11.72 23.77
N GLN A 347 -18.59 10.53 24.34
CA GLN A 347 -17.87 10.08 25.53
C GLN A 347 -16.46 9.57 25.18
N THR A 348 -15.44 10.17 25.79
CA THR A 348 -14.03 9.78 25.61
C THR A 348 -13.62 8.65 26.55
N LEU A 349 -12.69 7.81 26.10
CA LEU A 349 -12.07 6.76 26.92
C LEU A 349 -10.56 7.01 27.03
N GLY A 350 -10.09 7.29 28.24
CA GLY A 350 -8.68 7.36 28.61
C GLY A 350 -8.21 6.07 29.28
N LEU A 351 -6.97 5.64 28.99
CA LEU A 351 -6.37 4.42 29.56
C LEU A 351 -4.94 4.71 30.03
N THR A 352 -4.63 4.40 31.29
CA THR A 352 -3.30 4.64 31.89
C THR A 352 -2.89 3.43 32.72
N ALA A 353 -2.04 2.56 32.17
CA ALA A 353 -1.57 1.36 32.89
C ALA A 353 -0.10 1.45 33.34
N GLY A 354 0.62 2.54 33.01
CA GLY A 354 2.06 2.63 33.23
C GLY A 354 2.80 1.55 32.45
N THR A 355 3.52 0.67 33.15
CA THR A 355 4.14 -0.53 32.56
C THR A 355 3.21 -1.75 32.48
N GLY A 356 1.98 -1.65 32.99
CA GLY A 356 0.99 -2.73 32.97
C GLY A 356 0.40 -2.97 31.57
N THR A 357 -0.11 -4.18 31.34
CA THR A 357 -0.81 -4.53 30.09
C THR A 357 -2.23 -3.99 30.08
N ILE A 358 -2.67 -3.43 28.95
CA ILE A 358 -4.06 -3.13 28.68
C ILE A 358 -4.62 -4.20 27.75
N THR A 359 -5.67 -4.90 28.19
CA THR A 359 -6.38 -5.90 27.38
C THR A 359 -7.82 -5.47 27.22
N LEU A 360 -8.25 -5.28 25.98
CA LEU A 360 -9.60 -4.90 25.59
C LEU A 360 -10.14 -6.00 24.68
N ALA A 361 -10.72 -7.03 25.28
CA ALA A 361 -11.12 -8.25 24.58
C ALA A 361 -12.42 -8.06 23.78
N GLY A 362 -13.34 -7.23 24.28
CA GLY A 362 -14.57 -6.86 23.58
C GLY A 362 -14.40 -5.67 22.65
N ALA A 363 -15.32 -5.53 21.69
CA ALA A 363 -15.33 -4.41 20.76
C ALA A 363 -15.59 -3.07 21.48
N LEU A 364 -14.88 -2.03 21.06
CA LEU A 364 -15.00 -0.66 21.57
C LEU A 364 -15.79 0.19 20.60
N GLY A 365 -16.87 0.81 21.08
CA GLY A 365 -17.75 1.70 20.33
C GLY A 365 -18.55 1.01 19.22
N GLY A 366 -18.63 -0.32 19.23
CA GLY A 366 -19.33 -1.09 18.20
C GLY A 366 -20.84 -0.85 18.16
N ALA A 367 -21.49 -0.69 19.32
CA ALA A 367 -22.91 -0.36 19.41
C ALA A 367 -23.14 1.16 19.38
N THR A 368 -22.26 1.94 20.01
CA THR A 368 -22.30 3.41 19.97
C THR A 368 -20.88 3.95 19.97
N ARG A 369 -20.49 4.52 18.83
CA ARG A 369 -19.15 5.06 18.55
C ARG A 369 -18.64 5.89 19.73
N LEU A 370 -17.44 5.60 20.20
CA LEU A 370 -16.79 6.40 21.24
C LEU A 370 -16.35 7.75 20.67
N GLY A 371 -16.15 8.74 21.55
CA GLY A 371 -15.42 9.96 21.23
C GLY A 371 -13.92 9.66 21.00
N ALA A 372 -13.04 10.55 21.44
CA ALA A 372 -11.61 10.28 21.41
C ALA A 372 -11.24 9.12 22.37
N MET A 373 -10.46 8.16 21.87
CA MET A 373 -9.81 7.13 22.68
C MET A 373 -8.34 7.48 22.86
N THR A 374 -7.87 7.54 24.11
CA THR A 374 -6.48 7.88 24.44
C THR A 374 -5.84 6.80 25.31
N VAL A 375 -4.73 6.24 24.86
CA VAL A 375 -3.84 5.38 25.65
C VAL A 375 -2.66 6.23 26.09
N ASN A 376 -2.67 6.66 27.36
CA ASN A 376 -1.62 7.52 27.91
C ASN A 376 -0.32 6.74 28.11
N SER A 377 -0.42 5.51 28.64
CA SER A 377 0.73 4.62 28.84
C SER A 377 0.27 3.17 28.91
N ALA A 378 1.08 2.28 28.35
CA ALA A 378 0.93 0.84 28.44
C ALA A 378 2.29 0.12 28.41
N GLY A 379 2.37 -1.03 29.08
CA GLY A 379 3.34 -2.07 28.76
C GLY A 379 3.02 -2.63 27.38
N ASN A 380 1.98 -3.46 27.31
CA ASN A 380 1.40 -3.92 26.06
C ASN A 380 -0.04 -3.39 25.93
N LEU A 381 -0.52 -3.25 24.70
CA LEU A 381 -1.93 -3.03 24.39
C LEU A 381 -2.39 -4.18 23.51
N MET A 382 -3.49 -4.82 23.87
CA MET A 382 -4.20 -5.76 23.00
C MET A 382 -5.63 -5.28 22.87
N ALA A 383 -6.02 -4.88 21.67
CA ALA A 383 -7.36 -4.37 21.41
C ALA A 383 -8.04 -5.16 20.30
N ALA A 384 -9.28 -5.57 20.54
CA ALA A 384 -10.20 -6.03 19.50
C ALA A 384 -10.63 -4.86 18.59
N ALA A 385 -11.81 -4.94 17.98
CA ALA A 385 -12.30 -3.90 17.07
C ALA A 385 -12.53 -2.56 17.81
N ILE A 386 -12.14 -1.45 17.17
CA ILE A 386 -12.28 -0.08 17.71
C ILE A 386 -13.12 0.75 16.75
N THR A 387 -14.19 1.38 17.24
CA THR A 387 -14.98 2.38 16.53
C THR A 387 -15.07 3.64 17.39
N ALA A 388 -14.30 4.66 17.02
CA ALA A 388 -14.11 5.88 17.83
C ALA A 388 -14.00 7.13 16.95
N THR A 389 -13.94 8.33 17.53
CA THR A 389 -13.60 9.55 16.77
C THR A 389 -12.12 9.53 16.38
N SER A 390 -11.23 9.29 17.34
CA SER A 390 -9.79 9.18 17.11
C SER A 390 -9.18 8.18 18.06
N LEU A 391 -7.99 7.70 17.72
CA LEU A 391 -7.17 6.85 18.59
C LEU A 391 -5.80 7.50 18.74
N THR A 392 -5.44 7.87 19.97
CA THR A 392 -4.10 8.39 20.29
C THR A 392 -3.44 7.49 21.32
N GLN A 393 -2.27 6.93 21.00
CA GLN A 393 -1.37 6.36 21.99
C GLN A 393 -0.16 7.27 22.17
N SER A 394 0.02 7.79 23.38
CA SER A 394 1.05 8.79 23.70
C SER A 394 2.36 8.15 24.17
N ALA A 395 2.29 6.98 24.80
CA ALA A 395 3.46 6.20 25.19
C ALA A 395 3.13 4.70 25.24
N GLY A 396 4.15 3.87 25.02
CA GLY A 396 4.07 2.42 25.17
C GLY A 396 5.45 1.80 25.20
N THR A 397 5.71 0.94 26.19
CA THR A 397 7.05 0.34 26.40
C THR A 397 7.23 -1.04 25.78
N GLY A 398 6.13 -1.70 25.40
CA GLY A 398 6.07 -3.00 24.74
C GLY A 398 5.35 -2.94 23.40
N THR A 399 4.51 -3.92 23.12
CA THR A 399 3.80 -4.06 21.83
C THR A 399 2.35 -3.64 21.97
N SER A 400 1.90 -2.74 21.08
CA SER A 400 0.49 -2.47 20.86
C SER A 400 0.00 -3.26 19.66
N THR A 401 -0.95 -4.17 19.88
CA THR A 401 -1.60 -4.99 18.87
C THR A 401 -3.03 -4.53 18.69
N LEU A 402 -3.35 -4.07 17.48
CA LEU A 402 -4.71 -3.81 17.02
C LEU A 402 -5.17 -5.05 16.25
N ASP A 403 -5.89 -5.93 16.95
CA ASP A 403 -6.24 -7.26 16.47
C ASP A 403 -7.55 -7.26 15.68
N GLY A 404 -8.48 -6.36 16.01
CA GLY A 404 -9.70 -6.13 15.26
C GLY A 404 -9.66 -4.86 14.40
N ALA A 405 -10.63 -4.72 13.50
CA ALA A 405 -10.73 -3.57 12.61
C ALA A 405 -10.86 -2.25 13.40
N VAL A 406 -10.20 -1.20 12.91
CA VAL A 406 -10.18 0.12 13.52
C VAL A 406 -10.88 1.11 12.59
N ASN A 407 -11.97 1.73 13.06
CA ASN A 407 -12.79 2.65 12.28
C ASN A 407 -12.88 4.00 13.00
N LEU A 408 -12.21 5.02 12.44
CA LEU A 408 -12.06 6.35 13.02
C LEU A 408 -12.61 7.41 12.06
N THR A 409 -13.36 8.38 12.59
CA THR A 409 -13.77 9.56 11.81
C THR A 409 -12.69 10.65 11.77
N GLY A 410 -11.70 10.57 12.65
CA GLY A 410 -10.53 11.43 12.77
C GLY A 410 -9.24 10.65 12.55
N ASN A 411 -8.20 11.00 13.32
CA ASN A 411 -6.85 10.46 13.13
C ASN A 411 -6.55 9.22 13.98
N LEU A 412 -5.56 8.45 13.52
CA LEU A 412 -4.81 7.52 14.35
C LEU A 412 -3.42 8.11 14.62
N ALA A 413 -3.05 8.27 15.88
CA ALA A 413 -1.72 8.73 16.29
C ALA A 413 -1.11 7.71 17.26
N PHE A 414 0.04 7.17 16.89
CA PHE A 414 0.74 6.18 17.71
C PHE A 414 2.14 6.68 18.07
N THR A 415 2.47 6.64 19.36
CA THR A 415 3.83 6.77 19.90
C THR A 415 4.09 5.62 20.87
N GLY A 416 5.11 4.81 20.59
CA GLY A 416 5.43 3.64 21.42
C GLY A 416 6.62 2.84 20.89
N ARG A 417 6.83 1.64 21.44
CA ARG A 417 7.88 0.73 20.97
C ARG A 417 7.45 -0.03 19.72
N ASN A 418 6.57 -1.02 19.83
CA ASN A 418 6.09 -1.76 18.66
C ASN A 418 4.60 -1.48 18.40
N LEU A 419 4.22 -1.42 17.13
CA LEU A 419 2.83 -1.39 16.69
C LEU A 419 2.59 -2.53 15.71
N THR A 420 1.60 -3.38 15.98
CA THR A 420 1.13 -4.43 15.08
C THR A 420 -0.32 -4.18 14.73
N ILE A 421 -0.62 -4.14 13.43
CA ILE A 421 -1.97 -4.01 12.88
C ILE A 421 -2.29 -5.32 12.17
N ASN A 422 -3.18 -6.13 12.76
CA ASN A 422 -3.59 -7.41 12.17
C ASN A 422 -4.82 -7.29 11.27
N ALA A 423 -5.66 -6.29 11.50
CA ALA A 423 -6.88 -6.01 10.75
C ALA A 423 -6.95 -4.54 10.31
N GLY A 424 -7.77 -4.27 9.29
CA GLY A 424 -7.78 -2.99 8.60
C GLY A 424 -8.04 -1.76 9.49
N VAL A 425 -7.37 -0.66 9.18
CA VAL A 425 -7.53 0.67 9.78
C VAL A 425 -8.15 1.62 8.76
N THR A 426 -9.30 2.19 9.08
CA THR A 426 -9.93 3.28 8.32
C THR A 426 -9.92 4.54 9.17
N ALA A 427 -9.25 5.59 8.71
CA ALA A 427 -9.13 6.88 9.39
C ALA A 427 -9.66 8.03 8.51
N GLY A 428 -10.60 8.81 9.06
CA GLY A 428 -11.14 10.03 8.45
C GLY A 428 -10.17 11.23 8.50
N SER A 429 -8.92 11.04 8.91
CA SER A 429 -7.86 12.04 8.84
C SER A 429 -6.48 11.35 8.68
N THR A 430 -5.44 11.83 9.34
CA THR A 430 -4.07 11.29 9.25
C THR A 430 -3.89 9.98 10.02
N VAL A 431 -2.91 9.19 9.60
CA VAL A 431 -2.37 8.05 10.35
C VAL A 431 -0.89 8.32 10.60
N ALA A 432 -0.51 8.55 11.85
CA ALA A 432 0.86 8.85 12.27
C ALA A 432 1.40 7.75 13.18
N VAL A 433 2.57 7.21 12.84
CA VAL A 433 3.24 6.11 13.57
C VAL A 433 4.66 6.52 13.94
N VAL A 434 4.88 6.70 15.24
CA VAL A 434 6.18 7.00 15.86
C VAL A 434 6.61 5.81 16.71
N ASN A 435 7.19 4.80 16.06
CA ASN A 435 7.71 3.58 16.69
C ASN A 435 9.22 3.67 16.98
N THR A 436 9.63 3.28 18.18
CA THR A 436 11.05 3.07 18.53
C THR A 436 11.53 1.64 18.31
N GLY A 437 10.60 0.69 18.14
CA GLY A 437 10.81 -0.70 17.72
C GLY A 437 10.25 -0.95 16.33
N VAL A 438 9.57 -2.08 16.12
CA VAL A 438 9.05 -2.50 14.81
C VAL A 438 7.61 -2.04 14.61
N PHE A 439 7.31 -1.52 13.43
CA PHE A 439 5.95 -1.35 12.93
C PHE A 439 5.60 -2.51 12.00
N THR A 440 4.48 -3.19 12.24
CA THR A 440 4.04 -4.37 11.48
C THR A 440 2.60 -4.22 10.98
N THR A 441 2.37 -4.51 9.70
CA THR A 441 1.03 -4.76 9.16
C THR A 441 0.92 -6.21 8.70
N GLY A 442 -0.13 -6.91 9.15
CA GLY A 442 -0.51 -8.21 8.61
C GLY A 442 -1.15 -8.08 7.22
N ALA A 443 -1.36 -9.20 6.52
CA ALA A 443 -1.96 -9.20 5.19
C ALA A 443 -3.41 -8.68 5.15
N ALA A 444 -4.13 -8.73 6.28
CA ALA A 444 -5.45 -8.10 6.42
C ALA A 444 -5.37 -6.72 7.11
N GLY A 445 -4.16 -6.25 7.42
CA GLY A 445 -3.86 -5.02 8.15
C GLY A 445 -3.75 -3.79 7.25
N ASP A 446 -4.64 -3.68 6.26
CA ASP A 446 -4.66 -2.57 5.31
C ASP A 446 -4.97 -1.24 6.02
N ILE A 447 -4.36 -0.15 5.56
CA ILE A 447 -4.54 1.18 6.13
C ILE A 447 -5.16 2.08 5.06
N THR A 448 -6.34 2.60 5.33
CA THR A 448 -7.01 3.62 4.53
C THR A 448 -7.13 4.91 5.34
N ALA A 449 -6.45 5.97 4.92
CA ALA A 449 -6.49 7.28 5.56
C ALA A 449 -6.95 8.36 4.58
N THR A 450 -7.92 9.20 4.94
CA THR A 450 -8.24 10.34 4.05
C THR A 450 -7.11 11.39 4.05
N GLY A 451 -6.36 11.49 5.15
CA GLY A 451 -5.17 12.33 5.27
C GLY A 451 -3.87 11.54 5.00
N ALA A 452 -2.74 12.17 5.33
CA ALA A 452 -1.43 11.57 5.13
C ALA A 452 -1.20 10.36 6.05
N PHE A 453 -0.51 9.36 5.53
CA PHE A 453 0.14 8.31 6.31
C PHE A 453 1.60 8.69 6.55
N THR A 454 2.05 8.69 7.80
CA THR A 454 3.45 8.99 8.14
C THR A 454 3.95 8.03 9.21
N GLN A 455 4.89 7.18 8.83
CA GLN A 455 5.74 6.43 9.74
C GLN A 455 7.06 7.20 9.86
N SER A 456 7.29 7.81 11.03
CA SER A 456 8.48 8.63 11.32
C SER A 456 9.39 8.04 12.41
N GLY A 457 9.00 6.89 12.96
CA GLY A 457 9.82 6.14 13.89
C GLY A 457 11.12 5.66 13.26
N SER A 458 12.25 5.95 13.88
CA SER A 458 13.57 5.43 13.47
C SER A 458 13.93 4.10 14.16
N GLY A 459 12.93 3.41 14.71
CA GLY A 459 13.07 2.09 15.33
C GLY A 459 13.43 0.99 14.32
N GLY A 460 13.39 -0.27 14.76
CA GLY A 460 13.70 -1.44 13.92
C GLY A 460 12.94 -1.49 12.58
N THR A 461 13.35 -2.38 11.69
CA THR A 461 12.79 -2.52 10.33
C THR A 461 11.27 -2.73 10.34
N ASN A 462 10.54 -1.87 9.64
CA ASN A 462 9.10 -2.01 9.41
C ASN A 462 8.82 -3.29 8.61
N ILE A 463 7.79 -4.06 9.00
CA ILE A 463 7.37 -5.28 8.31
C ILE A 463 5.99 -5.06 7.72
N LEU A 464 5.86 -4.99 6.40
CA LEU A 464 4.58 -4.68 5.75
C LEU A 464 4.06 -5.86 4.95
N ALA A 465 2.80 -6.23 5.19
CA ALA A 465 2.04 -7.15 4.34
C ALA A 465 0.66 -6.62 3.95
N GLY A 466 0.18 -5.56 4.61
CA GLY A 466 -1.08 -4.87 4.26
C GLY A 466 -0.84 -3.63 3.40
N ASP A 467 -1.85 -3.25 2.63
CA ASP A 467 -1.84 -2.13 1.70
C ASP A 467 -1.97 -0.78 2.44
N ILE A 468 -1.52 0.30 1.80
CA ILE A 468 -1.66 1.66 2.34
C ILE A 468 -2.30 2.55 1.28
N THR A 469 -3.51 3.04 1.54
CA THR A 469 -4.23 3.95 0.68
C THR A 469 -4.48 5.28 1.39
N THR A 470 -4.17 6.38 0.71
CA THR A 470 -4.54 7.73 1.14
C THR A 470 -5.37 8.48 0.09
N THR A 471 -6.02 9.59 0.46
CA THR A 471 -6.82 10.41 -0.47
C THR A 471 -6.11 11.71 -0.81
N ASN A 472 -5.29 11.70 -1.87
CA ASN A 472 -4.51 12.84 -2.33
C ASN A 472 -3.61 13.42 -1.23
N ALA A 473 -3.00 12.54 -0.43
CA ALA A 473 -2.12 12.90 0.66
C ALA A 473 -0.85 12.05 0.62
N ASN A 474 0.17 12.45 1.37
CA ASN A 474 1.46 11.75 1.30
C ASN A 474 1.42 10.42 2.06
N VAL A 475 2.18 9.45 1.57
CA VAL A 475 2.61 8.25 2.30
C VAL A 475 4.11 8.36 2.51
N THR A 476 4.55 8.41 3.77
CA THR A 476 5.98 8.45 4.12
C THR A 476 6.34 7.32 5.06
N LEU A 477 7.38 6.56 4.69
CA LEU A 477 8.04 5.55 5.51
C LEU A 477 9.49 5.99 5.74
N ALA A 478 9.79 6.45 6.95
CA ALA A 478 11.11 6.95 7.31
C ALA A 478 12.09 5.80 7.66
N GLY A 479 11.60 4.76 8.32
CA GLY A 479 12.38 3.58 8.71
C GLY A 479 12.70 2.65 7.54
N ALA A 480 13.65 1.73 7.76
CA ALA A 480 13.87 0.62 6.83
C ALA A 480 12.61 -0.25 6.74
N THR A 481 12.31 -0.79 5.56
CA THR A 481 11.08 -1.56 5.31
C THR A 481 11.40 -2.91 4.67
N GLN A 482 10.72 -3.94 5.16
CA GLN A 482 10.74 -5.31 4.65
C GLN A 482 9.30 -5.71 4.27
N LEU A 483 9.09 -6.11 3.02
CA LEU A 483 7.82 -6.65 2.57
C LEU A 483 7.72 -8.13 3.00
N ALA A 484 6.66 -8.45 3.74
CA ALA A 484 6.30 -9.81 4.17
C ALA A 484 5.11 -10.39 3.38
N GLY A 485 4.38 -9.54 2.67
CA GLY A 485 3.36 -9.89 1.67
C GLY A 485 3.46 -8.94 0.46
N PRO A 486 2.76 -9.21 -0.66
CA PRO A 486 2.57 -8.21 -1.70
C PRO A 486 1.93 -6.95 -1.10
N VAL A 487 2.41 -5.77 -1.49
CA VAL A 487 1.91 -4.49 -0.95
C VAL A 487 1.60 -3.53 -2.08
N ALA A 488 0.42 -2.91 -2.03
CA ALA A 488 0.05 -1.75 -2.81
C ALA A 488 0.04 -0.48 -1.94
N ILE A 489 0.66 0.58 -2.44
CA ILE A 489 0.60 1.92 -1.85
C ILE A 489 -0.01 2.88 -2.86
N SER A 490 -1.10 3.53 -2.48
CA SER A 490 -1.83 4.47 -3.34
C SER A 490 -2.08 5.79 -2.60
N THR A 491 -1.83 6.91 -3.28
CA THR A 491 -2.24 8.24 -2.82
C THR A 491 -3.47 8.76 -3.55
N GLY A 492 -4.15 7.91 -4.33
CA GLY A 492 -5.28 8.29 -5.17
C GLY A 492 -4.85 8.90 -6.52
N ALA A 493 -5.76 9.61 -7.18
CA ALA A 493 -5.52 10.18 -8.50
C ALA A 493 -4.88 11.58 -8.47
N GLY A 494 -4.98 12.29 -7.35
CA GLY A 494 -4.49 13.65 -7.17
C GLY A 494 -3.06 13.72 -6.63
N ALA A 495 -2.73 14.85 -6.00
CA ALA A 495 -1.38 15.14 -5.55
C ALA A 495 -1.11 14.49 -4.18
N GLY A 496 -0.36 13.40 -4.16
CA GLY A 496 0.16 12.81 -2.92
C GLY A 496 1.43 12.02 -3.20
N ASN A 497 2.50 12.31 -2.47
CA ASN A 497 3.80 11.67 -2.69
C ASN A 497 3.91 10.35 -1.94
N ILE A 498 4.59 9.38 -2.53
CA ILE A 498 5.04 8.15 -1.86
C ILE A 498 6.55 8.25 -1.66
N LEU A 499 6.98 8.20 -0.39
CA LEU A 499 8.38 8.32 -0.02
C LEU A 499 8.81 7.16 0.89
N PHE A 500 9.77 6.38 0.41
CA PHE A 500 10.59 5.50 1.24
C PHE A 500 11.94 6.18 1.47
N SER A 501 12.22 6.58 2.71
CA SER A 501 13.44 7.31 3.03
C SER A 501 14.66 6.41 3.20
N ASN A 502 14.45 5.13 3.50
CA ASN A 502 15.49 4.17 3.85
C ASN A 502 15.37 2.87 3.03
N SER A 503 16.15 1.84 3.37
CA SER A 503 16.23 0.59 2.61
C SER A 503 14.88 -0.12 2.51
N LEU A 504 14.63 -0.75 1.37
CA LEU A 504 13.41 -1.49 1.08
C LEU A 504 13.79 -2.88 0.56
N ASN A 505 13.33 -3.94 1.20
CA ASN A 505 13.67 -5.34 0.82
C ASN A 505 12.44 -6.25 0.90
N GLY A 506 12.58 -7.47 0.35
CA GLY A 506 11.60 -8.55 0.48
C GLY A 506 11.09 -9.06 -0.84
N GLY A 507 11.06 -10.38 -1.00
CA GLY A 507 10.77 -11.08 -2.27
C GLY A 507 9.34 -10.94 -2.80
N GLN A 508 8.62 -9.91 -2.37
CA GLN A 508 7.22 -9.66 -2.68
C GLN A 508 7.07 -8.54 -3.70
N ASP A 509 5.94 -8.54 -4.39
CA ASP A 509 5.59 -7.48 -5.34
C ASP A 509 5.24 -6.18 -4.61
N LEU A 510 5.57 -5.05 -5.25
CA LEU A 510 5.27 -3.72 -4.78
C LEU A 510 4.58 -2.92 -5.87
N THR A 511 3.35 -2.48 -5.62
CA THR A 511 2.61 -1.60 -6.52
C THR A 511 2.52 -0.20 -5.93
N LEU A 512 2.90 0.83 -6.69
CA LEU A 512 2.91 2.23 -6.25
C LEU A 512 2.04 3.07 -7.18
N THR A 513 1.11 3.84 -6.63
CA THR A 513 0.24 4.77 -7.36
C THR A 513 0.32 6.14 -6.71
N GLY A 514 1.18 7.02 -7.24
CA GLY A 514 1.35 8.39 -6.76
C GLY A 514 0.34 9.38 -7.34
N GLY A 515 -0.47 8.98 -8.33
CA GLY A 515 -1.40 9.89 -9.00
C GLY A 515 -0.64 10.99 -9.75
N THR A 516 -0.89 12.24 -9.38
CA THR A 516 -0.10 13.40 -9.84
C THR A 516 1.01 13.80 -8.86
N GLY A 517 1.21 13.05 -7.77
CA GLY A 517 2.33 13.18 -6.85
C GLY A 517 3.54 12.33 -7.24
N ASN A 518 4.62 12.47 -6.48
CA ASN A 518 5.92 11.85 -6.77
C ASN A 518 6.07 10.48 -6.09
N VAL A 519 6.91 9.63 -6.67
CA VAL A 519 7.36 8.37 -6.05
C VAL A 519 8.87 8.43 -5.86
N SER A 520 9.34 8.29 -4.62
CA SER A 520 10.76 8.36 -4.28
C SER A 520 11.20 7.18 -3.41
N LEU A 521 12.17 6.42 -3.92
CA LEU A 521 12.84 5.34 -3.21
C LEU A 521 14.28 5.79 -2.93
N ASN A 522 14.49 6.38 -1.74
CA ASN A 522 15.75 7.05 -1.41
C ASN A 522 16.82 6.09 -0.88
N GLY A 523 16.44 5.01 -0.20
CA GLY A 523 17.37 4.00 0.28
C GLY A 523 17.69 2.90 -0.76
N ALA A 524 18.53 1.94 -0.36
CA ALA A 524 18.82 0.76 -1.18
C ALA A 524 17.58 -0.14 -1.35
N VAL A 525 17.30 -0.58 -2.57
CA VAL A 525 16.10 -1.39 -2.89
C VAL A 525 16.51 -2.79 -3.33
N GLY A 526 16.07 -3.80 -2.58
CA GLY A 526 16.30 -5.22 -2.85
C GLY A 526 17.75 -5.68 -2.72
N ASN A 527 18.58 -4.98 -1.94
CA ASN A 527 20.00 -5.33 -1.77
C ASN A 527 20.22 -6.55 -0.86
N MET A 528 19.34 -6.81 0.10
CA MET A 528 19.40 -8.04 0.93
C MET A 528 18.58 -9.16 0.30
N THR A 529 17.35 -8.86 -0.09
CA THR A 529 16.46 -9.78 -0.80
C THR A 529 15.83 -8.99 -1.93
N PRO A 530 16.14 -9.31 -3.20
CA PRO A 530 15.52 -8.66 -4.35
C PRO A 530 14.01 -8.65 -4.21
N LEU A 531 13.38 -7.53 -4.60
CA LEU A 531 11.93 -7.47 -4.60
C LEU A 531 11.34 -8.39 -5.68
N GLY A 532 10.04 -8.65 -5.58
CA GLY A 532 9.25 -9.15 -6.70
C GLY A 532 9.19 -8.11 -7.83
N THR A 533 8.07 -8.03 -8.53
CA THR A 533 7.83 -6.95 -9.49
C THR A 533 7.61 -5.64 -8.75
N ILE A 534 8.34 -4.60 -9.15
CA ILE A 534 8.04 -3.22 -8.74
C ILE A 534 7.27 -2.57 -9.87
N GLN A 535 6.01 -2.23 -9.61
CA GLN A 535 5.12 -1.57 -10.56
C GLN A 535 4.75 -0.16 -10.06
N ILE A 536 5.11 0.85 -10.84
CA ILE A 536 4.65 2.23 -10.64
C ILE A 536 3.55 2.51 -11.65
N ASN A 537 2.30 2.54 -11.19
CA ASN A 537 1.14 2.80 -12.06
C ASN A 537 1.13 4.24 -12.58
N SER A 538 1.40 5.19 -11.69
CA SER A 538 1.46 6.62 -11.99
C SER A 538 2.35 7.36 -11.01
N ALA A 539 3.06 8.36 -11.51
CA ALA A 539 3.77 9.37 -10.73
C ALA A 539 3.97 10.64 -11.58
N ALA A 540 4.09 11.80 -10.93
CA ALA A 540 4.67 12.97 -11.56
C ALA A 540 6.18 12.77 -11.72
N VAL A 541 6.94 12.81 -10.63
CA VAL A 541 8.38 12.50 -10.65
C VAL A 541 8.63 11.15 -10.00
N THR A 542 9.43 10.32 -10.65
CA THR A 542 9.96 9.09 -10.05
C THR A 542 11.45 9.26 -9.78
N ASN A 543 11.88 9.06 -8.54
CA ASN A 543 13.29 9.11 -8.15
C ASN A 543 13.73 7.79 -7.52
N LEU A 544 14.61 7.07 -8.21
CA LEU A 544 15.27 5.87 -7.70
C LEU A 544 16.69 6.26 -7.30
N ALA A 545 16.86 6.65 -6.03
CA ALA A 545 18.11 7.26 -5.57
C ALA A 545 19.24 6.26 -5.31
N ASN A 546 19.01 4.97 -5.53
CA ASN A 546 20.00 3.90 -5.37
C ASN A 546 19.76 2.77 -6.40
N GLN A 547 20.58 1.72 -6.34
CA GLN A 547 20.32 0.52 -7.14
C GLN A 547 19.04 -0.16 -6.68
N VAL A 548 18.22 -0.52 -7.65
CA VAL A 548 17.05 -1.38 -7.49
C VAL A 548 17.39 -2.78 -7.94
N ASN A 549 17.19 -3.78 -7.07
CA ASN A 549 17.17 -5.19 -7.47
C ASN A 549 15.76 -5.75 -7.28
N ALA A 550 15.16 -6.23 -8.36
CA ALA A 550 13.77 -6.68 -8.40
C ALA A 550 13.59 -7.82 -9.41
N ALA A 551 12.47 -8.55 -9.38
CA ALA A 551 12.16 -9.52 -10.43
C ALA A 551 11.93 -8.83 -11.78
N ALA A 552 11.22 -7.70 -11.76
CA ALA A 552 10.97 -6.81 -12.89
C ALA A 552 10.73 -5.38 -12.40
N PHE A 553 10.90 -4.39 -13.27
CA PHE A 553 10.57 -2.99 -12.98
C PHE A 553 9.71 -2.41 -14.09
N THR A 554 8.50 -1.97 -13.73
CA THR A 554 7.57 -1.34 -14.66
C THR A 554 7.12 0.02 -14.14
N GLN A 555 7.14 1.03 -15.01
CA GLN A 555 6.47 2.31 -14.80
C GLN A 555 5.53 2.54 -15.98
N SER A 556 4.24 2.35 -15.75
CA SER A 556 3.21 2.38 -16.80
C SER A 556 2.89 3.79 -17.27
N ALA A 557 2.95 4.77 -16.37
CA ALA A 557 2.76 6.18 -16.69
C ALA A 557 3.62 7.09 -15.80
N GLY A 558 4.18 8.14 -16.39
CA GLY A 558 4.89 9.21 -15.69
C GLY A 558 4.57 10.54 -16.35
N THR A 559 3.99 11.50 -15.61
CA THR A 559 3.67 12.83 -16.16
C THR A 559 4.85 13.80 -16.08
N GLY A 560 5.86 13.48 -15.26
CA GLY A 560 7.13 14.20 -15.13
C GLY A 560 8.34 13.30 -15.39
N ALA A 561 9.51 13.75 -14.93
CA ALA A 561 10.78 13.07 -15.16
C ALA A 561 10.97 11.83 -14.25
N THR A 562 11.54 10.78 -14.81
CA THR A 562 12.02 9.60 -14.07
C THR A 562 13.54 9.60 -14.01
N THR A 563 14.07 9.52 -12.80
CA THR A 563 15.49 9.59 -12.46
C THR A 563 15.91 8.24 -11.90
N ILE A 564 16.81 7.54 -12.59
CA ILE A 564 17.20 6.16 -12.29
C ILE A 564 18.70 6.10 -12.00
N ARG A 565 19.08 5.66 -10.80
CA ARG A 565 20.50 5.37 -10.53
C ARG A 565 20.95 4.00 -10.99
N GLY A 566 20.07 3.02 -11.04
CA GLY A 566 20.38 1.70 -11.59
C GLY A 566 19.30 0.69 -11.25
N ILE A 567 19.08 -0.28 -12.14
CA ILE A 567 18.11 -1.35 -11.99
C ILE A 567 18.77 -2.65 -12.46
N ASN A 568 18.77 -3.66 -11.60
CA ASN A 568 19.04 -5.04 -11.99
C ASN A 568 17.75 -5.83 -11.85
N THR A 569 17.34 -6.54 -12.90
CA THR A 569 16.26 -7.49 -12.79
C THR A 569 16.78 -8.92 -12.63
N THR A 570 16.08 -9.74 -11.84
CA THR A 570 16.42 -11.14 -11.57
C THR A 570 15.55 -12.13 -12.34
N ALA A 571 14.46 -11.68 -12.98
CA ALA A 571 13.56 -12.51 -13.79
C ALA A 571 13.32 -11.90 -15.20
N ALA A 572 12.56 -12.62 -16.02
CA ALA A 572 12.34 -12.31 -17.43
C ALA A 572 11.44 -11.08 -17.71
N GLY A 573 10.84 -10.46 -16.68
CA GLY A 573 9.93 -9.32 -16.86
C GLY A 573 10.59 -8.02 -17.32
N GLY A 574 11.91 -7.90 -17.18
CA GLY A 574 12.71 -6.79 -17.72
C GLY A 574 12.43 -5.41 -17.10
N ILE A 575 12.82 -4.37 -17.82
CA ILE A 575 12.68 -2.96 -17.42
C ILE A 575 11.81 -2.25 -18.45
N ASN A 576 10.66 -1.72 -18.03
CA ASN A 576 9.78 -0.93 -18.89
C ASN A 576 9.41 0.39 -18.21
N VAL A 577 9.87 1.51 -18.75
CA VAL A 577 9.66 2.83 -18.15
C VAL A 577 9.04 3.77 -19.17
N THR A 578 7.85 4.29 -18.86
CA THR A 578 7.21 5.37 -19.60
C THR A 578 7.09 6.61 -18.71
N ALA A 579 7.67 7.73 -19.16
CA ALA A 579 7.66 9.01 -18.45
C ALA A 579 7.79 10.18 -19.45
N THR A 580 7.62 11.44 -19.03
CA THR A 580 7.89 12.56 -19.96
C THR A 580 9.38 12.71 -20.24
N GLY A 581 10.25 12.55 -19.24
CA GLY A 581 11.69 12.47 -19.41
C GLY A 581 12.29 11.31 -18.62
N ILE A 582 13.40 10.74 -19.08
CA ILE A 582 14.10 9.65 -18.40
C ILE A 582 15.58 9.97 -18.33
N SER A 583 16.15 9.94 -17.13
CA SER A 583 17.60 10.13 -16.90
C SER A 583 18.16 8.97 -16.10
N VAL A 584 19.23 8.36 -16.61
CA VAL A 584 19.91 7.21 -16.00
C VAL A 584 21.36 7.58 -15.70
N PHE A 585 21.82 7.33 -14.47
CA PHE A 585 23.14 7.75 -14.02
C PHE A 585 23.79 6.86 -12.97
N SER A 586 25.12 6.85 -12.90
CA SER A 586 25.94 6.31 -11.80
C SER A 586 26.01 4.78 -11.63
N ARG A 587 25.01 4.00 -12.03
CA ARG A 587 25.06 2.52 -11.95
C ARG A 587 24.41 1.86 -13.18
N ARG A 588 24.53 0.54 -13.25
CA ARG A 588 24.16 -0.29 -14.40
C ARG A 588 22.64 -0.44 -14.53
N LEU A 589 22.14 -0.51 -15.77
CA LEU A 589 20.86 -1.12 -16.09
C LEU A 589 21.13 -2.52 -16.64
N ASN A 590 20.58 -3.54 -15.97
CA ASN A 590 20.80 -4.92 -16.37
C ASN A 590 19.54 -5.75 -16.24
N VAL A 591 19.28 -6.52 -17.28
CA VAL A 591 18.21 -7.50 -17.28
C VAL A 591 18.78 -8.91 -17.36
N ALA A 592 18.45 -9.74 -16.37
CA ALA A 592 18.74 -11.18 -16.42
C ALA A 592 17.63 -11.94 -17.16
N ASN A 593 17.90 -13.19 -17.52
CA ASN A 593 16.90 -14.18 -17.95
C ASN A 593 16.03 -13.74 -19.15
N GLY A 594 16.59 -12.98 -20.09
CA GLY A 594 15.96 -12.70 -21.38
C GLY A 594 14.83 -11.65 -21.36
N GLY A 595 14.70 -10.84 -20.32
CA GLY A 595 13.80 -9.68 -20.37
C GLY A 595 14.32 -8.54 -21.27
N ALA A 596 13.40 -7.72 -21.78
CA ALA A 596 13.73 -6.54 -22.59
C ALA A 596 13.97 -5.27 -21.74
N ILE A 597 14.57 -4.25 -22.36
CA ILE A 597 14.64 -2.90 -21.81
C ILE A 597 13.86 -1.97 -22.74
N THR A 598 12.82 -1.33 -22.23
CA THR A 598 12.05 -0.29 -22.93
C THR A 598 12.08 0.99 -22.11
N LEU A 599 12.71 2.03 -22.63
CA LEU A 599 12.72 3.37 -22.03
C LEU A 599 12.03 4.34 -22.98
N ASN A 600 10.84 4.80 -22.61
CA ASN A 600 9.99 5.65 -23.43
C ASN A 600 9.81 7.03 -22.78
N ALA A 601 10.68 7.97 -23.10
CA ALA A 601 10.51 9.39 -22.78
C ALA A 601 9.53 10.02 -23.79
N THR A 602 8.26 10.13 -23.42
CA THR A 602 7.17 10.41 -24.37
C THR A 602 7.31 11.75 -25.07
N THR A 603 7.63 12.81 -24.32
CA THR A 603 7.71 14.19 -24.84
C THR A 603 9.06 14.87 -24.60
N GLY A 604 9.86 14.39 -23.65
CA GLY A 604 11.13 14.99 -23.21
C GLY A 604 12.36 14.17 -23.57
N THR A 605 13.45 14.40 -22.84
CA THR A 605 14.77 13.79 -23.11
C THR A 605 14.89 12.40 -22.48
N LEU A 606 15.46 11.46 -23.23
CA LEU A 606 16.07 10.23 -22.71
C LEU A 606 17.59 10.45 -22.60
N ASN A 607 18.14 10.41 -21.38
CA ASN A 607 19.55 10.62 -21.12
C ASN A 607 20.16 9.41 -20.41
N LEU A 608 20.98 8.63 -21.12
CA LEU A 608 21.82 7.58 -20.56
C LEU A 608 23.23 8.13 -20.38
N ASN A 609 23.58 8.55 -19.15
CA ASN A 609 24.78 9.37 -18.96
C ASN A 609 26.09 8.55 -18.95
N ALA A 610 27.22 9.22 -19.09
CA ALA A 610 28.56 8.58 -19.11
C ALA A 610 28.94 7.91 -17.78
N ASN A 611 28.31 8.30 -16.66
CA ASN A 611 28.53 7.69 -15.35
C ASN A 611 27.73 6.40 -15.17
N THR A 612 26.83 6.03 -16.09
CA THR A 612 26.26 4.68 -16.12
C THR A 612 27.30 3.72 -16.69
N PRO A 613 27.70 2.65 -15.97
CA PRO A 613 28.72 1.74 -16.46
C PRO A 613 28.31 0.98 -17.72
N SER A 614 27.06 0.52 -17.79
CA SER A 614 26.48 -0.10 -18.98
C SER A 614 24.94 -0.16 -18.92
N VAL A 615 24.33 -0.31 -20.09
CA VAL A 615 22.96 -0.79 -20.26
C VAL A 615 23.02 -2.12 -20.98
N THR A 616 22.51 -3.19 -20.36
CA THR A 616 22.69 -4.55 -20.88
C THR A 616 21.42 -5.38 -20.76
N ALA A 617 21.01 -6.00 -21.86
CA ALA A 617 19.92 -6.98 -21.91
C ALA A 617 20.29 -8.13 -22.84
N SER A 618 19.81 -9.34 -22.55
CA SER A 618 19.88 -10.47 -23.48
C SER A 618 18.62 -10.58 -24.35
N ASN A 619 17.94 -9.45 -24.56
CA ASN A 619 16.76 -9.29 -25.41
C ASN A 619 16.79 -7.87 -26.01
N THR A 620 15.70 -7.46 -26.67
CA THR A 620 15.59 -6.16 -27.33
C THR A 620 15.76 -4.99 -26.36
N ILE A 621 16.36 -3.93 -26.87
CA ILE A 621 16.50 -2.64 -26.17
C ILE A 621 15.84 -1.57 -27.04
N SER A 622 14.80 -0.93 -26.51
CA SER A 622 14.06 0.16 -27.17
C SER A 622 14.23 1.46 -26.37
N LEU A 623 14.75 2.49 -27.03
CA LEU A 623 15.11 3.78 -26.46
C LEU A 623 14.40 4.88 -27.23
N THR A 624 13.44 5.55 -26.60
CA THR A 624 12.62 6.59 -27.24
C THR A 624 12.70 7.90 -26.45
N GLY A 625 12.87 9.02 -27.14
CA GLY A 625 12.86 10.37 -26.57
C GLY A 625 12.72 11.45 -27.64
N ALA A 626 12.31 12.67 -27.28
CA ALA A 626 12.42 13.83 -28.18
C ALA A 626 13.90 14.08 -28.54
N THR A 627 14.72 14.12 -27.50
CA THR A 627 16.18 14.07 -27.59
C THR A 627 16.63 12.77 -26.93
N VAL A 628 17.49 12.02 -27.61
CA VAL A 628 18.10 10.80 -27.07
C VAL A 628 19.60 11.04 -26.93
N THR A 629 20.10 11.04 -25.70
CA THR A 629 21.52 11.13 -25.39
C THR A 629 22.00 9.80 -24.83
N ILE A 630 22.99 9.19 -25.49
CA ILE A 630 23.57 7.91 -25.08
C ILE A 630 25.08 8.09 -24.94
N ALA A 631 25.52 8.24 -23.69
CA ALA A 631 26.92 8.44 -23.33
C ALA A 631 27.56 7.21 -22.67
N THR A 632 26.81 6.11 -22.55
CA THR A 632 27.26 4.81 -22.04
C THR A 632 27.19 3.73 -23.12
N ALA A 633 27.91 2.63 -22.93
CA ALA A 633 27.70 1.43 -23.73
C ALA A 633 26.30 0.83 -23.52
N VAL A 634 25.62 0.53 -24.62
CA VAL A 634 24.35 -0.20 -24.69
C VAL A 634 24.59 -1.50 -25.45
N ASN A 635 24.28 -2.64 -24.82
CA ASN A 635 24.54 -3.97 -25.37
C ASN A 635 23.31 -4.88 -25.24
N ALA A 636 22.78 -5.35 -26.38
CA ALA A 636 21.63 -6.24 -26.47
C ALA A 636 22.02 -7.71 -26.74
N GLY A 637 23.31 -8.05 -26.66
CA GLY A 637 23.83 -9.35 -27.06
C GLY A 637 23.70 -9.54 -28.57
N ASN A 638 22.77 -10.39 -29.00
CA ASN A 638 22.44 -10.62 -30.42
C ASN A 638 21.00 -10.21 -30.75
N ASN A 639 20.45 -9.23 -30.02
CA ASN A 639 19.07 -8.77 -30.17
C ASN A 639 19.00 -7.33 -30.65
N ALA A 640 17.85 -6.94 -31.19
CA ALA A 640 17.70 -5.62 -31.79
C ALA A 640 17.84 -4.48 -30.76
N ILE A 641 18.53 -3.42 -31.17
CA ILE A 641 18.51 -2.12 -30.49
C ILE A 641 17.71 -1.17 -31.39
N THR A 642 16.70 -0.50 -30.84
CA THR A 642 15.94 0.53 -31.55
C THR A 642 16.08 1.85 -30.80
N VAL A 643 16.51 2.89 -31.49
CA VAL A 643 16.60 4.26 -30.98
C VAL A 643 15.65 5.14 -31.78
N THR A 644 14.71 5.79 -31.10
CA THR A 644 13.72 6.66 -31.73
C THR A 644 13.82 8.07 -31.15
N GLY A 645 14.12 9.07 -31.98
CA GLY A 645 14.12 10.46 -31.54
C GLY A 645 14.21 11.49 -32.66
N ASP A 646 14.01 12.76 -32.29
CA ASP A 646 14.12 13.88 -33.23
C ASP A 646 15.51 14.54 -33.18
N SER A 647 16.25 14.29 -32.09
CA SER A 647 17.65 14.65 -31.92
C SER A 647 18.41 13.50 -31.23
N LEU A 648 19.60 13.19 -31.73
CA LEU A 648 20.48 12.15 -31.20
C LEU A 648 21.82 12.76 -30.78
N ALA A 649 22.36 12.26 -29.66
CA ALA A 649 23.73 12.51 -29.24
C ALA A 649 24.34 11.19 -28.76
N LEU A 650 25.17 10.56 -29.59
CA LEU A 650 25.75 9.24 -29.31
C LEU A 650 27.27 9.33 -29.08
N THR A 651 27.69 9.13 -27.83
CA THR A 651 29.11 9.07 -27.44
C THR A 651 29.53 7.72 -26.87
N GLY A 652 28.58 6.96 -26.30
CA GLY A 652 28.74 5.56 -25.94
C GLY A 652 28.43 4.61 -27.11
N SER A 653 28.82 3.34 -27.01
CA SER A 653 28.66 2.36 -28.09
C SER A 653 27.27 1.72 -28.12
N LEU A 654 26.75 1.41 -29.31
CA LEU A 654 25.55 0.57 -29.51
C LEU A 654 25.96 -0.80 -30.08
N ASN A 655 25.68 -1.88 -29.37
CA ASN A 655 26.04 -3.24 -29.79
C ASN A 655 24.82 -4.19 -29.74
N SER A 656 24.25 -4.48 -30.92
CA SER A 656 23.20 -5.49 -31.11
C SER A 656 23.74 -6.85 -31.58
N GLY A 657 25.06 -7.04 -31.58
CA GLY A 657 25.72 -8.24 -32.08
C GLY A 657 25.34 -8.50 -33.53
N THR A 658 24.77 -9.67 -33.84
CA THR A 658 24.35 -10.02 -35.19
C THR A 658 23.00 -9.41 -35.62
N ALA A 659 22.24 -8.81 -34.69
CA ALA A 659 20.94 -8.20 -35.00
C ALA A 659 21.08 -6.73 -35.43
N ASN A 660 19.97 -6.14 -35.87
CA ASN A 660 19.93 -4.75 -36.32
C ASN A 660 20.00 -3.77 -35.13
N THR A 661 20.82 -2.73 -35.29
CA THR A 661 20.62 -1.46 -34.57
C THR A 661 19.83 -0.54 -35.49
N THR A 662 18.64 -0.11 -35.08
CA THR A 662 17.75 0.74 -35.87
C THR A 662 17.67 2.13 -35.26
N ILE A 663 17.86 3.18 -36.06
CA ILE A 663 17.64 4.57 -35.67
C ILE A 663 16.45 5.11 -36.46
N LEU A 664 15.45 5.63 -35.75
CA LEU A 664 14.20 6.14 -36.29
C LEU A 664 13.95 7.57 -35.83
N THR A 665 13.22 8.32 -36.65
CA THR A 665 12.61 9.58 -36.26
C THR A 665 11.37 9.33 -35.41
N ARG A 666 11.11 10.20 -34.42
CA ARG A 666 9.91 10.08 -33.58
C ARG A 666 8.70 10.64 -34.31
N ALA A 667 8.79 11.85 -34.86
CA ALA A 667 7.73 12.42 -35.69
C ALA A 667 7.76 11.82 -37.11
N ALA A 668 6.61 11.32 -37.58
CA ALA A 668 6.47 10.74 -38.91
C ALA A 668 6.77 11.78 -40.01
N GLY A 669 7.57 11.40 -41.00
CA GLY A 669 7.96 12.27 -42.12
C GLY A 669 9.13 13.21 -41.81
N THR A 670 9.69 13.19 -40.59
CA THR A 670 10.91 13.94 -40.26
C THR A 670 12.07 13.43 -41.10
N ALA A 671 12.83 14.35 -41.71
CA ALA A 671 14.01 14.01 -42.48
C ALA A 671 15.15 13.56 -41.56
N ILE A 672 16.04 12.73 -42.11
CA ILE A 672 17.29 12.34 -41.47
C ILE A 672 18.44 12.92 -42.28
N ASP A 673 19.41 13.52 -41.59
CA ASP A 673 20.67 13.97 -42.18
C ASP A 673 21.81 13.09 -41.66
N LEU A 674 22.42 12.33 -42.55
CA LEU A 674 23.60 11.51 -42.31
C LEU A 674 24.85 12.34 -42.64
N GLY A 675 25.68 12.58 -41.63
CA GLY A 675 26.91 13.36 -41.73
C GLY A 675 26.74 14.80 -41.22
N GLY A 676 25.52 15.32 -41.24
CA GLY A 676 25.19 16.67 -40.75
C GLY A 676 24.75 16.72 -39.28
N ALA A 677 24.75 17.93 -38.73
CA ALA A 677 24.22 18.20 -37.40
C ALA A 677 22.69 18.24 -37.43
N GLY A 678 22.05 17.75 -36.37
CA GLY A 678 20.60 17.82 -36.25
C GLY A 678 20.09 19.26 -36.13
N SER A 679 18.85 19.47 -36.57
CA SER A 679 18.07 20.68 -36.28
C SER A 679 16.77 20.28 -35.58
N GLY A 680 16.01 21.21 -35.02
CA GLY A 680 14.71 20.88 -34.41
C GLY A 680 13.70 20.22 -35.36
N SER A 681 13.99 20.13 -36.66
CA SER A 681 13.14 19.55 -37.70
C SER A 681 13.82 18.45 -38.54
N VAL A 682 15.07 18.11 -38.24
CA VAL A 682 15.86 17.08 -38.94
C VAL A 682 16.69 16.32 -37.94
N LEU A 683 16.57 14.98 -37.94
CA LEU A 683 17.42 14.13 -37.13
C LEU A 683 18.81 14.03 -37.78
N GLY A 684 19.80 14.72 -37.20
CA GLY A 684 21.19 14.58 -37.62
C GLY A 684 21.87 13.39 -36.97
N ILE A 685 22.66 12.66 -37.74
CA ILE A 685 23.50 11.56 -37.30
C ILE A 685 24.88 11.75 -37.92
N SER A 686 25.84 12.21 -37.12
CA SER A 686 27.20 12.49 -37.58
C SER A 686 28.02 11.22 -37.84
N ALA A 687 29.11 11.37 -38.59
CA ALA A 687 30.07 10.27 -38.82
C ALA A 687 30.64 9.70 -37.51
N ALA A 688 30.89 10.58 -36.53
CA ALA A 688 31.38 10.17 -35.21
C ALA A 688 30.38 9.31 -34.44
N GLU A 689 29.08 9.55 -34.63
CA GLU A 689 28.01 8.78 -34.01
C GLU A 689 27.79 7.44 -34.70
N VAL A 690 27.83 7.38 -36.04
CA VAL A 690 27.79 6.11 -36.78
C VAL A 690 28.94 5.19 -36.34
N ALA A 691 30.14 5.74 -36.12
CA ALA A 691 31.29 4.98 -35.64
C ALA A 691 31.10 4.37 -34.23
N LYS A 692 30.08 4.80 -33.47
CA LYS A 692 29.73 4.20 -32.17
C LYS A 692 28.83 2.97 -32.29
N VAL A 693 28.28 2.69 -33.48
CA VAL A 693 27.49 1.48 -33.71
C VAL A 693 28.45 0.34 -34.03
N THR A 694 28.64 -0.57 -33.08
CA THR A 694 29.51 -1.75 -33.21
C THR A 694 28.73 -3.02 -33.59
N ALA A 695 27.49 -2.85 -34.03
CA ALA A 695 26.59 -3.91 -34.46
C ALA A 695 27.00 -4.53 -35.81
N GLY A 696 26.40 -5.67 -36.15
CA GLY A 696 26.55 -6.29 -37.48
C GLY A 696 25.83 -5.52 -38.60
N ARG A 697 24.76 -4.78 -38.28
CA ARG A 697 24.01 -3.93 -39.23
C ARG A 697 23.37 -2.72 -38.58
N LEU A 698 23.61 -1.54 -39.13
CA LEU A 698 22.90 -0.28 -38.82
C LEU A 698 21.77 -0.06 -39.83
N VAL A 699 20.57 0.17 -39.33
CA VAL A 699 19.38 0.55 -40.11
C VAL A 699 19.00 1.96 -39.72
N VAL A 700 18.86 2.83 -40.71
CA VAL A 700 18.44 4.22 -40.54
C VAL A 700 17.12 4.42 -41.26
N GLY A 701 16.12 4.82 -40.50
CA GLY A 701 14.79 5.13 -40.98
C GLY A 701 13.89 3.92 -41.25
N SER A 702 12.66 4.21 -41.64
CA SER A 702 11.67 3.25 -42.13
C SER A 702 10.77 3.89 -43.19
N THR A 703 10.11 3.07 -44.00
CA THR A 703 9.15 3.55 -45.01
C THR A 703 7.92 4.22 -44.41
N ALA A 704 7.59 3.93 -43.14
CA ALA A 704 6.41 4.44 -42.47
C ALA A 704 6.65 5.76 -41.71
N ASN A 705 7.85 5.98 -41.18
CA ASN A 705 8.12 7.06 -40.24
C ASN A 705 9.13 8.10 -40.73
N THR A 706 9.94 7.78 -41.74
CA THR A 706 11.07 8.63 -42.13
C THR A 706 10.78 9.42 -43.40
N GLY A 707 11.00 10.73 -43.32
CA GLY A 707 11.03 11.64 -44.47
C GLY A 707 12.29 11.43 -45.30
N GLY A 708 12.77 12.47 -45.99
CA GLY A 708 13.96 12.34 -46.83
C GLY A 708 15.19 11.96 -46.01
N ILE A 709 16.05 11.10 -46.55
CA ILE A 709 17.37 10.85 -45.98
C ILE A 709 18.39 11.59 -46.84
N SER A 710 19.12 12.55 -46.27
CA SER A 710 20.24 13.19 -46.95
C SER A 710 21.55 12.63 -46.40
N VAL A 711 22.52 12.35 -47.27
CA VAL A 711 23.90 12.10 -46.89
C VAL A 711 24.65 13.37 -47.23
N THR A 712 24.93 14.20 -46.23
CA THR A 712 25.53 15.53 -46.44
C THR A 712 27.04 15.54 -46.31
N ASP A 713 27.59 14.63 -45.50
CA ASP A 713 29.03 14.44 -45.32
C ASP A 713 29.38 12.95 -45.40
N SER A 714 30.67 12.65 -45.54
CA SER A 714 31.17 11.29 -45.67
C SER A 714 31.04 10.50 -44.37
N ILE A 715 30.40 9.34 -44.46
CA ILE A 715 30.23 8.36 -43.38
C ILE A 715 31.15 7.17 -43.62
N ALA A 716 32.13 6.99 -42.73
CA ALA A 716 32.96 5.80 -42.71
C ALA A 716 32.24 4.66 -41.98
N LEU A 717 31.82 3.63 -42.72
CA LEU A 717 31.16 2.43 -42.21
C LEU A 717 32.16 1.38 -41.71
N GLY A 718 33.41 1.39 -42.20
CA GLY A 718 34.37 0.32 -41.87
C GLY A 718 33.84 -1.05 -42.32
N SER A 719 33.61 -1.97 -41.38
CA SER A 719 32.97 -3.29 -41.65
C SER A 719 31.48 -3.34 -41.31
N LEU A 720 30.86 -2.23 -40.89
CA LEU A 720 29.44 -2.16 -40.53
C LEU A 720 28.56 -2.28 -41.78
N ASN A 721 27.64 -3.25 -41.81
CA ASN A 721 26.60 -3.27 -42.84
C ASN A 721 25.59 -2.15 -42.58
N PHE A 722 25.07 -1.55 -43.66
CA PHE A 722 24.26 -0.35 -43.56
C PHE A 722 22.97 -0.46 -44.38
N SER A 723 21.89 0.10 -43.84
CA SER A 723 20.60 0.19 -44.52
C SER A 723 20.02 1.59 -44.32
N ALA A 724 19.74 2.30 -45.39
CA ALA A 724 18.90 3.50 -45.35
C ALA A 724 17.52 3.17 -45.93
N ILE A 725 16.46 3.49 -45.20
CA ILE A 725 15.08 3.16 -45.57
C ILE A 725 14.20 4.40 -45.36
N THR A 726 13.50 4.83 -46.41
CA THR A 726 12.61 6.00 -46.38
C THR A 726 11.39 5.85 -47.27
N GLY A 727 10.29 6.50 -46.88
CA GLY A 727 9.08 6.65 -47.70
C GLY A 727 9.12 7.84 -48.67
N THR A 728 10.28 8.49 -48.85
CA THR A 728 10.46 9.60 -49.79
C THR A 728 11.78 9.44 -50.55
N THR A 729 12.75 10.35 -50.42
CA THR A 729 13.99 10.36 -51.22
C THR A 729 15.22 10.02 -50.38
N ILE A 730 16.25 9.47 -51.04
CA ILE A 730 17.62 9.43 -50.50
C ILE A 730 18.48 10.34 -51.37
N ASN A 731 19.17 11.33 -50.79
CA ASN A 731 19.96 12.30 -51.54
C ASN A 731 21.41 12.35 -51.06
N PHE A 732 22.37 12.11 -51.95
CA PHE A 732 23.80 12.30 -51.71
C PHE A 732 24.20 13.74 -52.10
N ALA A 733 24.60 14.52 -51.10
CA ALA A 733 25.12 15.88 -51.31
C ALA A 733 26.53 15.83 -51.91
N THR A 734 27.09 16.99 -52.26
CA THR A 734 28.39 17.09 -52.93
C THR A 734 29.54 16.36 -52.21
N ASN A 735 29.51 16.33 -50.87
CA ASN A 735 30.52 15.67 -50.03
C ASN A 735 30.01 14.38 -49.36
N GLY A 736 28.76 14.00 -49.65
CA GLY A 736 28.07 12.90 -48.99
C GLY A 736 28.47 11.56 -49.58
N VAL A 737 29.15 10.73 -48.80
CA VAL A 737 29.61 9.39 -49.24
C VAL A 737 29.34 8.36 -48.16
N LEU A 738 28.76 7.22 -48.52
CA LEU A 738 28.72 6.04 -47.65
C LEU A 738 29.91 5.14 -47.99
N SER A 739 30.94 5.12 -47.14
CA SER A 739 32.21 4.45 -47.43
C SER A 739 32.50 3.30 -46.47
N GLY A 740 32.44 2.07 -46.96
CA GLY A 740 32.74 0.84 -46.22
C GLY A 740 33.78 -0.05 -46.90
N SER A 741 33.99 -1.23 -46.31
CA SER A 741 34.91 -2.25 -46.81
C SER A 741 34.39 -2.86 -48.11
N LEU A 742 35.25 -2.89 -49.13
CA LEU A 742 34.98 -3.57 -50.40
C LEU A 742 34.87 -5.09 -50.26
N THR A 743 35.19 -5.70 -49.12
CA THR A 743 35.14 -7.17 -48.97
C THR A 743 34.02 -7.67 -48.06
N THR A 744 33.53 -6.83 -47.16
CA THR A 744 32.61 -7.26 -46.09
C THR A 744 31.39 -6.38 -45.90
N THR A 745 31.35 -5.17 -46.46
CA THR A 745 30.27 -4.21 -46.18
C THR A 745 29.20 -4.26 -47.26
N ASP A 746 27.97 -4.51 -46.84
CA ASP A 746 26.78 -4.41 -47.67
C ASP A 746 26.02 -3.13 -47.34
N VAL A 747 25.63 -2.39 -48.38
CA VAL A 747 24.82 -1.18 -48.32
C VAL A 747 23.48 -1.43 -49.01
N VAL A 748 22.39 -1.22 -48.28
CA VAL A 748 21.03 -1.31 -48.79
C VAL A 748 20.37 0.07 -48.76
N LEU A 749 19.97 0.57 -49.91
CA LEU A 749 19.22 1.81 -50.05
C LEU A 749 17.80 1.49 -50.48
N THR A 750 16.80 1.96 -49.73
CA THR A 750 15.40 1.72 -50.06
C THR A 750 14.63 3.03 -49.91
N ALA A 751 14.13 3.54 -51.02
CA ALA A 751 13.31 4.73 -51.13
C ALA A 751 12.04 4.41 -51.93
N THR A 752 10.90 4.98 -51.59
CA THR A 752 9.72 4.94 -52.49
C THR A 752 9.78 6.06 -53.53
N GLY A 753 10.54 7.12 -53.27
CA GLY A 753 10.91 8.19 -54.19
C GLY A 753 12.30 7.98 -54.79
N ALA A 754 12.91 9.06 -55.29
CA ALA A 754 14.19 9.00 -56.00
C ALA A 754 15.39 8.82 -55.07
N ILE A 755 16.41 8.10 -55.55
CA ILE A 755 17.79 8.17 -55.05
C ILE A 755 18.54 9.16 -55.95
N THR A 756 19.02 10.27 -55.40
CA THR A 756 19.71 11.33 -56.17
C THR A 756 21.12 11.58 -55.65
N ALA A 757 21.98 12.11 -56.51
CA ALA A 757 23.33 12.52 -56.16
C ALA A 757 23.61 13.90 -56.76
N THR A 758 24.52 14.66 -56.16
CA THR A 758 24.93 16.01 -56.61
C THR A 758 26.44 16.21 -56.66
N GLY A 759 27.21 15.25 -56.13
CA GLY A 759 28.67 15.31 -56.06
C GLY A 759 29.38 14.86 -57.34
N SER A 760 30.69 15.09 -57.36
CA SER A 760 31.60 14.63 -58.42
C SER A 760 32.43 13.40 -58.04
N THR A 761 32.36 12.94 -56.79
CA THR A 761 33.09 11.78 -56.25
C THR A 761 32.16 10.57 -56.09
N GLU A 762 32.65 9.42 -55.63
CA GLU A 762 31.80 8.26 -55.34
C GLU A 762 30.76 8.58 -54.25
N ASP A 763 29.51 8.12 -54.42
CA ASP A 763 28.42 8.26 -53.45
C ASP A 763 28.37 7.05 -52.49
N VAL A 764 28.66 5.85 -53.01
CA VAL A 764 28.68 4.59 -52.24
C VAL A 764 29.92 3.77 -52.56
N VAL A 765 30.69 3.42 -51.52
CA VAL A 765 31.81 2.48 -51.58
C VAL A 765 31.51 1.31 -50.66
N ALA A 766 31.37 0.10 -51.20
CA ALA A 766 30.94 -1.09 -50.45
C ALA A 766 31.31 -2.39 -51.19
N ASN A 767 31.24 -3.55 -50.54
CA ASN A 767 31.28 -4.82 -51.26
C ASN A 767 30.03 -4.96 -52.13
N THR A 768 28.86 -4.80 -51.52
CA THR A 768 27.56 -4.91 -52.19
C THR A 768 26.74 -3.64 -52.03
N LEU A 769 26.14 -3.18 -53.12
CA LEU A 769 25.07 -2.19 -53.10
C LEU A 769 23.79 -2.79 -53.67
N THR A 770 22.72 -2.72 -52.88
CA THR A 770 21.35 -2.97 -53.35
C THR A 770 20.55 -1.67 -53.19
N ALA A 771 20.02 -1.14 -54.29
CA ALA A 771 19.24 0.11 -54.27
C ALA A 771 17.85 -0.08 -54.90
N THR A 772 16.80 0.22 -54.15
CA THR A 772 15.41 0.19 -54.63
C THR A 772 14.80 1.58 -54.49
N ALA A 773 14.25 2.13 -55.58
CA ALA A 773 13.78 3.53 -55.63
C ALA A 773 12.69 3.74 -56.69
N ALA A 774 12.08 4.93 -56.74
CA ALA A 774 11.28 5.36 -57.89
C ALA A 774 12.16 5.56 -59.13
N SER A 775 13.32 6.20 -58.95
CA SER A 775 14.35 6.46 -59.94
C SER A 775 15.71 6.53 -59.24
N ILE A 776 16.81 6.29 -59.96
CA ILE A 776 18.16 6.30 -59.39
C ILE A 776 19.06 7.20 -60.23
N GLY A 777 19.69 8.18 -59.61
CA GLY A 777 20.55 9.17 -60.27
C GLY A 777 19.80 10.07 -61.25
N THR A 778 20.55 10.95 -61.91
CA THR A 778 20.06 11.79 -63.01
C THR A 778 21.12 11.86 -64.11
N GLY A 779 20.75 12.31 -65.31
CA GLY A 779 21.71 12.43 -66.42
C GLY A 779 22.89 13.36 -66.13
N ALA A 780 22.70 14.40 -65.30
CA ALA A 780 23.77 15.32 -64.89
C ALA A 780 24.57 14.81 -63.69
N SER A 781 23.98 13.92 -62.88
CA SER A 781 24.59 13.42 -61.65
C SER A 781 24.12 11.97 -61.43
N PRO A 782 24.82 10.98 -62.05
CA PRO A 782 24.52 9.58 -61.80
C PRO A 782 24.78 9.22 -60.35
N LEU A 783 24.19 8.11 -59.89
CA LEU A 783 24.65 7.45 -58.68
C LEU A 783 26.03 6.84 -58.97
N ARG A 784 27.06 7.38 -58.32
CA ARG A 784 28.45 6.98 -58.48
C ARG A 784 28.80 5.93 -57.44
N THR A 785 29.26 4.78 -57.89
CA THR A 785 29.49 3.63 -57.02
C THR A 785 30.91 3.13 -57.17
N ARG A 786 31.47 2.59 -56.09
CA ARG A 786 32.64 1.70 -56.12
C ARG A 786 32.28 0.45 -55.36
N VAL A 787 31.69 -0.49 -56.08
CA VAL A 787 31.20 -1.75 -55.50
C VAL A 787 31.63 -2.94 -56.33
N ASN A 788 31.83 -4.08 -55.65
CA ASN A 788 32.03 -5.36 -56.34
C ASN A 788 30.72 -5.91 -56.86
N ASN A 789 29.65 -5.74 -56.09
CA ASN A 789 28.34 -6.34 -56.35
C ASN A 789 27.28 -5.22 -56.43
N LEU A 790 26.58 -5.12 -57.57
CA LEU A 790 25.57 -4.11 -57.80
C LEU A 790 24.21 -4.73 -58.12
N SER A 791 23.16 -4.22 -57.50
CA SER A 791 21.75 -4.46 -57.87
C SER A 791 20.94 -3.18 -57.65
N THR A 792 20.11 -2.85 -58.64
CA THR A 792 19.32 -1.62 -58.62
C THR A 792 17.93 -1.86 -59.23
N ASN A 793 16.87 -1.44 -58.53
CA ASN A 793 15.50 -1.71 -58.94
C ASN A 793 14.62 -0.46 -58.84
N THR A 794 14.07 -0.03 -59.98
CA THR A 794 13.11 1.08 -60.11
C THR A 794 11.84 0.67 -60.87
N SER A 795 11.66 -0.64 -61.06
CA SER A 795 10.60 -1.22 -61.89
C SER A 795 9.18 -0.97 -61.38
N SER A 796 9.02 -0.76 -60.08
CA SER A 796 7.72 -0.47 -59.48
C SER A 796 7.11 0.84 -60.01
N LEU A 797 7.93 1.81 -60.40
CA LEU A 797 7.50 3.12 -60.92
C LEU A 797 8.06 3.45 -62.31
N ASN A 798 8.71 2.48 -62.97
CA ASN A 798 9.33 2.65 -64.28
C ASN A 798 10.24 3.88 -64.38
N GLY A 799 11.00 4.20 -63.33
CA GLY A 799 11.94 5.31 -63.38
C GLY A 799 13.27 4.92 -64.01
N ALA A 800 13.87 5.85 -64.74
CA ALA A 800 15.20 5.69 -65.29
C ALA A 800 16.26 5.50 -64.18
N GLN A 801 17.34 4.80 -64.54
CA GLN A 801 18.50 4.62 -63.67
C GLN A 801 19.74 5.20 -64.36
N TYR A 802 20.48 6.07 -63.67
CA TYR A 802 21.72 6.67 -64.14
C TYR A 802 22.84 6.23 -63.20
N LEU A 803 23.72 5.38 -63.70
CA LEU A 803 24.74 4.69 -62.90
C LEU A 803 26.13 5.00 -63.44
N SER A 804 27.09 5.19 -62.54
CA SER A 804 28.51 5.32 -62.88
C SER A 804 29.32 4.50 -61.88
N GLN A 805 30.15 3.59 -62.36
CA GLN A 805 31.05 2.80 -61.53
C GLN A 805 32.46 3.42 -61.54
N ASP A 806 33.19 3.31 -60.44
CA ASP A 806 34.61 3.67 -60.39
C ASP A 806 35.45 2.76 -61.30
N SER A 807 36.44 3.33 -61.97
CA SER A 807 37.24 2.59 -62.97
C SER A 807 38.23 1.62 -62.33
N ALA A 808 38.51 1.73 -61.03
CA ALA A 808 39.42 0.82 -60.32
C ALA A 808 38.76 -0.50 -59.91
N VAL A 809 37.43 -0.63 -59.99
CA VAL A 809 36.68 -1.81 -59.54
C VAL A 809 35.61 -2.19 -60.55
N ASP A 810 35.61 -3.45 -60.98
CA ASP A 810 34.54 -4.01 -61.82
C ASP A 810 33.26 -4.21 -61.00
N ALA A 811 32.15 -3.58 -61.38
CA ALA A 811 30.85 -3.87 -60.77
C ALA A 811 30.26 -5.14 -61.38
N LEU A 812 30.33 -6.26 -60.65
CA LEU A 812 29.58 -7.45 -60.94
C LEU A 812 28.09 -7.21 -60.65
N ILE A 813 27.27 -7.33 -61.69
CA ILE A 813 25.82 -7.32 -61.53
C ILE A 813 25.45 -8.63 -60.83
N THR A 814 24.69 -8.56 -59.74
CA THR A 814 24.36 -9.72 -58.90
C THR A 814 22.94 -10.23 -59.12
N ALA A 815 22.58 -11.33 -58.46
CA ALA A 815 21.35 -12.10 -58.63
C ALA A 815 20.02 -11.36 -58.39
N ALA A 816 20.03 -10.13 -57.85
CA ALA A 816 18.84 -9.28 -57.74
C ALA A 816 18.64 -8.35 -58.95
N ASP A 817 19.54 -8.43 -59.94
CA ASP A 817 19.50 -7.78 -61.26
C ASP A 817 19.49 -6.23 -61.22
N ILE A 818 19.66 -5.63 -62.40
CA ILE A 818 19.40 -4.20 -62.65
C ILE A 818 18.08 -4.09 -63.41
N ASN A 819 17.08 -3.39 -62.86
CA ASN A 819 15.73 -3.36 -63.42
C ASN A 819 15.06 -1.98 -63.34
N ALA A 820 14.93 -1.31 -64.48
CA ALA A 820 14.24 -0.03 -64.65
C ALA A 820 12.79 -0.17 -65.16
N GLY A 821 12.21 -1.37 -65.10
CA GLY A 821 10.90 -1.65 -65.67
C GLY A 821 10.91 -1.44 -67.19
N SER A 822 9.94 -0.69 -67.70
CA SER A 822 9.87 -0.29 -69.11
C SER A 822 10.81 0.86 -69.50
N ASN A 823 11.54 1.44 -68.54
CA ASN A 823 12.46 2.56 -68.78
C ASN A 823 13.89 2.07 -69.08
N THR A 824 14.82 3.01 -69.19
CA THR A 824 16.21 2.75 -69.60
C THR A 824 17.18 2.87 -68.43
N VAL A 825 18.19 2.00 -68.44
CA VAL A 825 19.37 2.07 -67.59
C VAL A 825 20.50 2.77 -68.38
N TYR A 826 20.94 3.92 -67.89
CA TYR A 826 22.02 4.71 -68.47
C TYR A 826 23.33 4.45 -67.71
N LEU A 827 24.32 3.91 -68.40
CA LEU A 827 25.67 3.68 -67.88
C LEU A 827 26.56 4.85 -68.32
N LEU A 828 27.04 5.65 -67.37
CA LEU A 828 27.73 6.93 -67.62
C LEU A 828 29.23 6.91 -67.30
N GLY A 829 29.76 5.83 -66.71
CA GLY A 829 31.19 5.68 -66.42
C GLY A 829 31.53 4.32 -65.79
N GLY A 830 32.76 3.85 -65.96
CA GLY A 830 33.28 2.62 -65.36
C GLY A 830 32.87 1.34 -66.08
N LYS A 831 33.07 0.20 -65.43
CA LYS A 831 32.85 -1.13 -66.03
C LYS A 831 31.75 -1.91 -65.28
N PHE A 832 30.73 -2.32 -66.04
CA PHE A 832 29.60 -3.11 -65.56
C PHE A 832 29.66 -4.50 -66.18
N VAL A 833 29.74 -5.51 -65.32
CA VAL A 833 29.94 -6.91 -65.71
C VAL A 833 28.65 -7.70 -65.49
N THR A 834 28.06 -8.17 -66.58
CA THR A 834 26.96 -9.16 -66.53
C THR A 834 27.53 -10.57 -66.41
N ALA A 835 26.84 -11.48 -65.73
CA ALA A 835 27.31 -12.87 -65.58
C ALA A 835 26.17 -13.84 -65.81
N THR A 836 26.47 -15.12 -66.01
CA THR A 836 25.43 -16.14 -66.20
C THR A 836 24.53 -16.21 -64.96
N GLY A 837 23.24 -15.90 -65.14
CA GLY A 837 22.26 -15.80 -64.05
C GLY A 837 22.11 -14.40 -63.42
N CYS A 838 22.89 -13.41 -63.87
CA CYS A 838 22.77 -12.00 -63.47
C CYS A 838 22.46 -11.14 -64.70
N ASN A 839 21.31 -10.47 -64.69
CA ASN A 839 20.73 -9.83 -65.86
C ASN A 839 20.50 -8.33 -65.65
N ILE A 840 20.48 -7.61 -66.77
CA ILE A 840 19.83 -6.31 -66.83
C ILE A 840 18.44 -6.52 -67.43
N LEU A 841 17.39 -6.31 -66.66
CA LEU A 841 16.01 -6.64 -67.03
C LEU A 841 15.31 -5.53 -67.84
N SER A 842 16.05 -4.49 -68.22
CA SER A 842 15.54 -3.32 -68.94
C SER A 842 16.43 -2.96 -70.12
N SER A 843 15.99 -2.00 -70.94
CA SER A 843 16.84 -1.44 -71.99
C SER A 843 18.03 -0.68 -71.39
N VAL A 844 19.17 -0.72 -72.07
CA VAL A 844 20.44 -0.15 -71.62
C VAL A 844 20.99 0.84 -72.63
N GLU A 845 21.50 1.96 -72.14
CA GLU A 845 22.28 2.91 -72.93
C GLU A 845 23.68 3.06 -72.32
N VAL A 846 24.71 2.75 -73.10
CA VAL A 846 26.12 2.83 -72.71
C VAL A 846 26.73 4.10 -73.31
N ARG A 847 27.13 5.05 -72.47
CA ARG A 847 27.66 6.35 -72.89
C ARG A 847 29.19 6.43 -72.72
N SER A 848 29.74 7.59 -73.09
CA SER A 848 31.16 7.90 -72.99
C SER A 848 31.74 7.55 -71.61
N GLY A 849 32.80 6.74 -71.61
CA GLY A 849 33.49 6.32 -70.38
C GLY A 849 32.89 5.09 -69.69
N ALA A 850 31.76 4.57 -70.15
CA ALA A 850 31.16 3.33 -69.64
C ALA A 850 31.48 2.12 -70.52
N THR A 851 31.66 0.96 -69.88
CA THR A 851 31.81 -0.34 -70.54
C THR A 851 30.76 -1.32 -70.02
N LEU A 852 29.96 -1.89 -70.92
CA LEU A 852 29.13 -3.06 -70.63
C LEU A 852 29.86 -4.31 -71.10
N THR A 853 30.07 -5.28 -70.21
CA THR A 853 30.84 -6.49 -70.49
C THR A 853 30.24 -7.72 -69.80
N GLY A 854 30.87 -8.89 -69.97
CA GLY A 854 30.49 -10.13 -69.30
C GLY A 854 29.78 -11.14 -70.20
N THR A 855 29.04 -12.05 -69.59
CA THR A 855 28.43 -13.22 -70.25
C THR A 855 26.96 -13.43 -69.87
N GLY A 856 26.32 -12.41 -69.31
CA GLY A 856 24.92 -12.45 -68.87
C GLY A 856 23.94 -12.05 -69.97
N SER A 857 22.79 -11.51 -69.57
CA SER A 857 21.78 -11.05 -70.52
C SER A 857 21.25 -9.65 -70.23
N VAL A 858 20.78 -8.99 -71.29
CA VAL A 858 20.02 -7.74 -71.24
C VAL A 858 18.66 -7.98 -71.88
N SER A 859 17.57 -7.92 -71.11
CA SER A 859 16.23 -8.23 -71.64
C SER A 859 15.74 -7.20 -72.66
N GLY A 860 16.17 -5.94 -72.54
CA GLY A 860 15.78 -4.84 -73.41
C GLY A 860 16.77 -4.57 -74.55
N ALA A 861 16.56 -3.44 -75.23
CA ALA A 861 17.49 -2.99 -76.27
C ALA A 861 18.79 -2.46 -75.66
N VAL A 862 19.92 -2.67 -76.33
CA VAL A 862 21.24 -2.17 -75.94
C VAL A 862 21.70 -1.12 -76.94
N ASN A 863 21.78 0.14 -76.49
CA ASN A 863 22.24 1.27 -77.30
C ASN A 863 23.64 1.71 -76.84
N ILE A 864 24.64 1.63 -77.72
CA ILE A 864 26.01 2.06 -77.45
C ILE A 864 26.26 3.38 -78.18
N LEU A 865 26.38 4.46 -77.41
CA LEU A 865 26.61 5.79 -77.94
C LEU A 865 28.10 6.11 -78.09
N SER A 866 28.42 7.26 -78.68
CA SER A 866 29.80 7.73 -78.85
C SER A 866 30.59 7.72 -77.54
N GLY A 867 31.77 7.09 -77.57
CA GLY A 867 32.65 6.87 -76.42
C GLY A 867 32.26 5.71 -75.49
N GLY A 868 31.10 5.08 -75.69
CA GLY A 868 30.70 3.87 -74.96
C GLY A 868 31.35 2.61 -75.52
N ILE A 869 31.60 1.63 -74.66
CA ILE A 869 32.25 0.36 -75.02
C ILE A 869 31.30 -0.80 -74.74
N PHE A 870 31.11 -1.67 -75.73
CA PHE A 870 30.43 -2.96 -75.55
C PHE A 870 31.44 -4.09 -75.73
N PHE A 871 31.70 -4.83 -74.66
CA PHE A 871 32.74 -5.86 -74.61
C PHE A 871 32.17 -7.19 -74.12
N PRO A 872 31.39 -7.92 -74.91
CA PRO A 872 30.98 -9.27 -74.53
C PRO A 872 32.19 -10.17 -74.24
N GLY A 873 32.08 -11.04 -73.24
CA GLY A 873 33.21 -11.78 -72.68
C GLY A 873 33.82 -11.08 -71.47
N SER A 874 35.10 -11.30 -71.20
CA SER A 874 35.79 -10.76 -70.02
C SER A 874 37.19 -10.25 -70.38
N SER A 875 37.69 -9.28 -69.61
CA SER A 875 39.11 -8.88 -69.65
C SER A 875 40.02 -9.81 -68.83
N THR A 876 39.44 -10.80 -68.15
CA THR A 876 40.14 -11.81 -67.34
C THR A 876 39.62 -13.20 -67.72
N SER A 877 40.49 -14.21 -67.71
CA SER A 877 40.13 -15.57 -68.15
C SER A 877 38.89 -16.14 -67.41
N PRO A 878 37.93 -16.78 -68.11
CA PRO A 878 37.89 -16.98 -69.56
C PRO A 878 37.46 -15.70 -70.29
N TYR A 879 38.30 -15.21 -71.21
CA TYR A 879 38.13 -13.93 -71.91
C TYR A 879 36.93 -13.89 -72.88
N VAL A 880 36.38 -15.06 -73.23
CA VAL A 880 35.32 -15.23 -74.22
C VAL A 880 33.97 -15.49 -73.57
N GLY A 881 32.90 -15.11 -74.25
CA GLY A 881 31.53 -15.39 -73.81
C GLY A 881 30.51 -14.57 -74.57
N THR A 882 29.23 -14.92 -74.39
CA THR A 882 28.13 -14.30 -75.13
C THR A 882 27.28 -13.45 -74.21
N ILE A 883 26.94 -12.22 -74.63
CA ILE A 883 25.86 -11.45 -74.01
C ILE A 883 24.61 -11.63 -74.88
N SER A 884 23.53 -12.13 -74.28
CA SER A 884 22.22 -12.24 -74.95
C SER A 884 21.43 -10.95 -74.74
N THR A 885 20.92 -10.32 -75.79
CA THR A 885 20.25 -9.01 -75.70
C THR A 885 18.98 -8.94 -76.51
N GLY A 886 18.14 -7.91 -76.29
CA GLY A 886 17.22 -7.42 -77.31
C GLY A 886 17.96 -6.76 -78.48
N SER A 887 17.32 -5.84 -79.21
CA SER A 887 17.96 -5.10 -80.32
C SER A 887 19.24 -4.39 -79.86
N VAL A 888 20.27 -4.33 -80.73
CA VAL A 888 21.54 -3.66 -80.47
C VAL A 888 21.70 -2.50 -81.44
N THR A 889 21.90 -1.29 -80.95
CA THR A 889 22.21 -0.12 -81.78
C THR A 889 23.54 0.46 -81.34
N MET A 890 24.45 0.68 -82.27
CA MET A 890 25.71 1.36 -82.05
C MET A 890 25.78 2.61 -82.92
N THR A 891 26.34 3.69 -82.38
CA THR A 891 26.53 4.94 -83.13
C THR A 891 27.99 5.16 -83.49
N SER A 892 28.25 6.05 -84.46
CA SER A 892 29.60 6.50 -84.78
C SER A 892 30.32 7.02 -83.52
N GLY A 893 31.57 6.60 -83.34
CA GLY A 893 32.39 6.90 -82.16
C GLY A 893 32.20 5.95 -80.97
N SER A 894 31.27 4.99 -81.02
CA SER A 894 31.20 3.88 -80.05
C SER A 894 32.27 2.80 -80.36
N THR A 895 32.53 1.88 -79.42
CA THR A 895 33.47 0.77 -79.61
C THR A 895 32.84 -0.57 -79.27
N PHE A 896 32.91 -1.54 -80.20
CA PHE A 896 32.69 -2.94 -79.91
C PHE A 896 34.04 -3.61 -79.69
N SER A 897 34.29 -4.09 -78.47
CA SER A 897 35.51 -4.82 -78.14
C SER A 897 35.23 -6.32 -78.08
N THR A 898 36.18 -7.14 -78.50
CA THR A 898 36.09 -8.60 -78.34
C THR A 898 37.48 -9.22 -78.19
N TYR A 899 37.55 -10.42 -77.59
CA TYR A 899 38.73 -11.27 -77.56
C TYR A 899 38.47 -12.49 -78.44
N MET A 900 39.44 -12.88 -79.26
CA MET A 900 39.33 -14.04 -80.15
C MET A 900 39.96 -15.26 -79.47
N GLY A 901 39.12 -16.19 -78.99
CA GLY A 901 39.54 -17.38 -78.25
C GLY A 901 39.80 -18.60 -79.12
N SER A 902 40.14 -19.70 -78.46
CA SER A 902 40.27 -21.02 -79.09
C SER A 902 38.92 -21.57 -79.57
N SER A 903 38.94 -22.53 -80.49
CA SER A 903 37.73 -23.24 -80.95
C SER A 903 36.63 -22.34 -81.51
N ASN A 904 36.97 -21.29 -82.24
CA ASN A 904 36.03 -20.34 -82.84
C ASN A 904 35.15 -19.57 -81.82
N THR A 905 35.56 -19.53 -80.54
CA THR A 905 34.86 -18.75 -79.52
C THR A 905 35.39 -17.32 -79.48
N CYS A 906 34.50 -16.35 -79.27
CA CYS A 906 34.90 -14.95 -79.07
C CYS A 906 33.95 -14.29 -78.06
N GLY A 907 34.27 -13.05 -77.69
CA GLY A 907 33.28 -12.16 -77.12
C GLY A 907 32.18 -11.89 -78.15
N ALA A 908 30.99 -12.45 -77.94
CA ALA A 908 29.90 -12.42 -78.92
C ALA A 908 28.61 -11.80 -78.36
N VAL A 909 27.75 -11.30 -79.25
CA VAL A 909 26.42 -10.82 -78.90
C VAL A 909 25.37 -11.65 -79.62
N SER A 910 24.40 -12.14 -78.86
CA SER A 910 23.22 -12.80 -79.41
C SER A 910 21.99 -11.91 -79.21
N SER A 911 21.67 -11.10 -80.23
CA SER A 911 20.50 -10.23 -80.23
C SER A 911 19.25 -11.00 -80.68
N SER A 912 18.15 -10.86 -79.96
CA SER A 912 16.82 -11.33 -80.40
C SER A 912 16.12 -10.31 -81.31
N GLY A 913 16.76 -9.17 -81.62
CA GLY A 913 16.22 -8.07 -82.41
C GLY A 913 17.18 -7.58 -83.49
N VAL A 914 16.98 -6.34 -83.93
CA VAL A 914 17.81 -5.71 -84.99
C VAL A 914 19.19 -5.37 -84.43
N VAL A 915 20.24 -5.57 -85.23
CA VAL A 915 21.62 -5.12 -84.95
C VAL A 915 21.98 -3.99 -85.91
N ALA A 916 22.15 -2.79 -85.41
CA ALA A 916 22.57 -1.61 -86.17
C ALA A 916 23.97 -1.17 -85.73
N LEU A 917 24.96 -1.24 -86.62
CA LEU A 917 26.37 -0.99 -86.29
C LEU A 917 26.77 0.50 -86.33
N GLY A 918 26.07 1.30 -87.14
CA GLY A 918 26.16 2.77 -87.18
C GLY A 918 27.56 3.40 -87.28
N GLY A 919 28.58 2.68 -87.75
CA GLY A 919 29.97 3.16 -87.80
C GLY A 919 30.72 3.07 -86.47
N ALA A 920 30.40 2.09 -85.62
CA ALA A 920 31.19 1.79 -84.42
C ALA A 920 32.63 1.34 -84.76
N THR A 921 33.56 1.49 -83.83
CA THR A 921 34.92 0.94 -83.94
C THR A 921 34.93 -0.52 -83.50
N LEU A 922 35.45 -1.42 -84.35
CA LEU A 922 35.73 -2.79 -83.94
C LEU A 922 37.13 -2.86 -83.32
N ASN A 923 37.22 -3.29 -82.07
CA ASN A 923 38.46 -3.42 -81.33
C ASN A 923 38.71 -4.89 -80.94
N ILE A 924 39.78 -5.49 -81.45
CA ILE A 924 40.20 -6.83 -81.04
C ILE A 924 41.23 -6.69 -79.93
N THR A 925 40.79 -6.94 -78.70
CA THR A 925 41.58 -6.75 -77.47
C THR A 925 42.72 -7.76 -77.33
N GLY A 926 42.58 -8.92 -77.97
CA GLY A 926 43.58 -9.98 -78.00
C GLY A 926 43.12 -11.15 -78.86
N VAL A 927 44.09 -11.98 -79.27
CA VAL A 927 43.86 -13.17 -80.09
C VAL A 927 44.64 -14.32 -79.46
N ALA A 928 43.95 -15.43 -79.16
CA ALA A 928 44.57 -16.61 -78.58
C ALA A 928 45.57 -17.24 -79.56
N ALA A 929 46.62 -17.86 -79.03
CA ALA A 929 47.71 -18.40 -79.83
C ALA A 929 47.24 -19.52 -80.80
N GLU A 930 46.17 -20.22 -80.42
CA GLU A 930 45.55 -21.32 -81.14
C GLU A 930 44.73 -20.87 -82.36
N VAL A 931 44.56 -19.56 -82.57
CA VAL A 931 43.83 -19.02 -83.72
C VAL A 931 44.70 -19.09 -84.98
N THR A 932 44.21 -19.81 -85.98
CA THR A 932 44.88 -20.10 -87.26
C THR A 932 44.01 -19.66 -88.45
N THR A 933 44.63 -19.56 -89.63
CA THR A 933 43.92 -19.27 -90.87
C THR A 933 42.80 -20.29 -91.11
N GLY A 934 41.60 -19.80 -91.40
CA GLY A 934 40.39 -20.62 -91.56
C GLY A 934 39.47 -20.65 -90.33
N ASN A 935 39.91 -20.19 -89.15
CA ASN A 935 38.99 -20.00 -88.03
C ASN A 935 37.93 -18.93 -88.35
N VAL A 936 36.69 -19.19 -87.95
CA VAL A 936 35.52 -18.33 -88.24
C VAL A 936 34.84 -17.99 -86.93
N PHE A 937 34.66 -16.71 -86.66
CA PHE A 937 34.09 -16.19 -85.41
C PHE A 937 32.84 -15.38 -85.73
N THR A 938 31.75 -15.66 -85.03
CA THR A 938 30.51 -14.89 -85.14
C THR A 938 30.45 -13.91 -83.99
N LEU A 939 30.56 -12.61 -84.29
CA LEU A 939 30.69 -11.56 -83.28
C LEU A 939 29.31 -11.08 -82.83
N LEU A 940 28.39 -10.91 -83.77
CA LEU A 940 27.03 -10.46 -83.50
C LEU A 940 26.06 -11.31 -84.33
N THR A 941 24.96 -11.72 -83.72
CA THR A 941 23.79 -12.31 -84.40
C THR A 941 22.53 -11.51 -84.06
N GLY A 942 21.58 -11.42 -84.99
CA GLY A 942 20.32 -10.68 -84.84
C GLY A 942 19.26 -11.12 -85.84
N THR A 943 18.05 -10.54 -85.77
CA THR A 943 16.97 -10.81 -86.74
C THR A 943 17.18 -10.08 -88.06
N SER A 944 17.83 -8.92 -88.03
CA SER A 944 18.37 -8.24 -89.21
C SER A 944 19.59 -7.40 -88.81
N LEU A 945 20.50 -7.18 -89.76
CA LEU A 945 21.72 -6.40 -89.58
C LEU A 945 21.75 -5.17 -90.52
N THR A 946 22.09 -4.00 -89.98
CA THR A 946 22.20 -2.74 -90.73
C THR A 946 23.47 -1.96 -90.39
N GLY A 947 24.06 -1.31 -91.38
CA GLY A 947 25.33 -0.59 -91.24
C GLY A 947 26.57 -1.49 -91.22
N GLN A 948 27.74 -0.89 -90.99
CA GLN A 948 29.05 -1.53 -90.96
C GLN A 948 29.89 -0.92 -89.83
N PHE A 949 30.96 -1.61 -89.41
CA PHE A 949 31.98 -1.01 -88.55
C PHE A 949 32.78 0.06 -89.31
N ASN A 950 33.28 1.06 -88.57
CA ASN A 950 33.99 2.20 -89.13
C ASN A 950 35.23 1.75 -89.93
N GLY A 951 35.33 2.21 -91.17
CA GLY A 951 36.46 1.89 -92.06
C GLY A 951 36.54 0.41 -92.51
N LEU A 952 35.53 -0.42 -92.19
CA LEU A 952 35.52 -1.84 -92.48
C LEU A 952 34.31 -2.20 -93.35
N ALA A 953 34.45 -2.03 -94.67
CA ALA A 953 33.44 -2.43 -95.65
C ALA A 953 33.27 -3.96 -95.71
N GLU A 954 32.21 -4.43 -96.39
CA GLU A 954 32.03 -5.87 -96.66
C GLU A 954 33.30 -6.48 -97.29
N ALA A 955 33.73 -7.64 -96.79
CA ALA A 955 34.94 -8.34 -97.18
C ALA A 955 36.27 -7.57 -96.96
N ALA A 956 36.27 -6.47 -96.20
CA ALA A 956 37.50 -5.77 -95.83
C ALA A 956 38.43 -6.68 -95.01
N ILE A 957 39.74 -6.57 -95.27
CA ILE A 957 40.78 -7.27 -94.50
C ILE A 957 41.48 -6.25 -93.62
N PHE A 958 41.61 -6.57 -92.34
CA PHE A 958 42.35 -5.76 -91.38
C PHE A 958 43.18 -6.66 -90.47
N SER A 959 44.26 -6.12 -89.92
CA SER A 959 45.17 -6.87 -89.06
C SER A 959 44.92 -6.52 -87.59
N ALA A 960 44.84 -7.54 -86.73
CA ALA A 960 44.77 -7.38 -85.29
C ALA A 960 45.39 -8.58 -84.59
N GLY A 961 46.09 -8.36 -83.45
CA GLY A 961 46.72 -9.46 -82.69
C GLY A 961 47.68 -10.35 -83.49
N GLY A 962 48.34 -9.81 -84.53
CA GLY A 962 49.26 -10.57 -85.39
C GLY A 962 48.59 -11.49 -86.42
N LYS A 963 47.27 -11.37 -86.63
CA LYS A 963 46.50 -12.14 -87.62
C LYS A 963 45.75 -11.18 -88.56
N ASN A 964 45.48 -11.64 -89.78
CA ASN A 964 44.62 -10.94 -90.74
C ASN A 964 43.19 -11.50 -90.61
N PHE A 965 42.22 -10.61 -90.46
CA PHE A 965 40.80 -10.96 -90.41
C PHE A 965 40.07 -10.34 -91.59
N ARG A 966 39.28 -11.15 -92.27
CA ARG A 966 38.27 -10.68 -93.23
C ARG A 966 36.92 -10.58 -92.54
N ILE A 967 36.27 -9.42 -92.65
CA ILE A 967 34.93 -9.20 -92.10
C ILE A 967 33.84 -9.43 -93.14
N ASN A 968 32.77 -10.09 -92.74
CA ASN A 968 31.58 -10.34 -93.55
C ASN A 968 30.33 -9.97 -92.75
N TYR A 969 29.46 -9.20 -93.38
CA TYR A 969 28.15 -8.77 -92.90
C TYR A 969 27.09 -9.57 -93.66
N THR A 970 26.45 -10.53 -92.99
CA THR A 970 25.28 -11.21 -93.53
C THR A 970 24.02 -10.41 -93.20
N THR A 971 22.85 -10.85 -93.70
CA THR A 971 21.57 -10.23 -93.34
C THR A 971 21.28 -10.29 -91.84
N THR A 972 21.96 -11.16 -91.07
CA THR A 972 21.66 -11.44 -89.66
C THR A 972 22.90 -11.51 -88.76
N SER A 973 24.12 -11.40 -89.27
CA SER A 973 25.33 -11.63 -88.46
C SER A 973 26.56 -10.88 -88.95
N VAL A 974 27.47 -10.60 -88.02
CA VAL A 974 28.86 -10.20 -88.35
C VAL A 974 29.79 -11.37 -88.10
N ILE A 975 30.56 -11.73 -89.12
CA ILE A 975 31.49 -12.85 -89.09
C ILE A 975 32.90 -12.35 -89.40
N LEU A 976 33.89 -12.76 -88.59
CA LEU A 976 35.31 -12.62 -88.92
C LEU A 976 35.88 -13.98 -89.31
N THR A 977 36.52 -14.04 -90.47
CA THR A 977 37.31 -15.21 -90.90
C THR A 977 38.79 -14.86 -90.85
N VAL A 978 39.60 -15.69 -90.20
CA VAL A 978 41.06 -15.53 -90.23
C VAL A 978 41.56 -15.90 -91.63
N VAL A 979 42.21 -14.97 -92.30
CA VAL A 979 42.79 -15.16 -93.63
C VAL A 979 44.32 -15.19 -93.55
N ALA A 980 44.96 -15.61 -94.64
CA ALA A 980 46.41 -15.66 -94.74
C ALA A 980 47.05 -14.27 -94.67
#